data_AF-A0A7S4EPU2-F1
#
_entry.id   AF-A0A7S4EPU2-F1
#
_cell.length_a   1.000
_cell.length_b   1.000
_cell.length_c   1.000
_cell.angle_alpha   90.00
_cell.angle_beta   90.00
_cell.angle_gamma   90.00
#
_symmetry.space_group_name_H-M   'P 1'
#
loop_
_entity.id
_entity.type
_entity.pdbx_description
1 polymer ?
#
loop_
_entity_poly.entity_id
_entity_poly.type
_entity_poly.pdbx_seq_one_letter_code
_entity_poly.pdbx_strand_id
1 'polypeptide(L)'
;MAKWKSSSRVGGVLVSPIFLLLGMVLLYASFTIHKLLSYDYICTMGQVAVGEDDVVVRPTARTFSGMSSESNAVEKSSASNSDAVEKSFESNSNVVEKSSTNLAVSGSLFKGEKIRTFDGKPIFRGPPTKAKPSVLLDPDIHCENWNVVTTIFEVSEAISRAARLDGWCTVVVGDTKSPDEVYVDQLLDLVPALKPSESKNRFIRQSKSNSNSNRQLRAENNKDFVVYLSVEEQKKWMETEKGAATSTSGGTTAVGSFLEAIPYGNFARKNIGFLYAVAHGAKRMFDFDDDNILPVSVDKDGVETVIPPIHNRDVLHDTSMAVTGPVEFNHHEIFGITVEGTSWPRGFPMTQITNPACRGRIALEGGNFRDVSLEREVGVLQFVADNNPDVDAIHRLVQGLAQPVSGKGLVFKRHTKYKNNASDKEVHEYYNTVSELSTQGSVLVPSHALVPYNAQATVHMQQAMFALFLPFTVSGRVSDIWRSYFAQVLFRDIDTTVNGECSGSDVGLRLIFLPPDIFQERNDHALLADMQSEEQLYLRAEVLLEFLSGWKYDDEAENEDGNPDGNAWSIPARMEKLYIDLYERDYIEKEDVITVQQWLAALHEIGYDFPKVRPKSRRLIRDVVLMGQFNHPSLIAVDEGMQYEQTKADLLFWHQKWRQRFQNVVLRGPFPTD
;
A
#
# COMPACT_ATOMS: atom_id res chain seq x y z
N MET A 1 -46.17 10.64 -66.06
CA MET A 1 -45.51 11.42 -67.14
C MET A 1 -44.11 10.83 -67.30
N ALA A 2 -43.86 9.96 -68.29
CA ALA A 2 -43.30 10.27 -69.63
C ALA A 2 -41.84 10.81 -69.55
N LYS A 3 -40.80 10.24 -70.21
CA LYS A 3 -40.65 9.29 -71.34
C LYS A 3 -39.46 8.31 -71.03
N TRP A 4 -39.41 7.03 -71.42
CA TRP A 4 -39.07 6.46 -72.75
C TRP A 4 -37.85 7.17 -73.42
N LYS A 5 -36.71 6.56 -73.82
CA LYS A 5 -36.54 5.43 -74.77
C LYS A 5 -35.04 5.23 -75.16
N SER A 6 -34.58 3.98 -75.36
CA SER A 6 -33.48 3.54 -76.29
C SER A 6 -32.01 4.01 -76.03
N SER A 7 -30.94 3.36 -76.51
CA SER A 7 -30.81 2.22 -77.46
C SER A 7 -29.45 1.46 -77.35
N SER A 8 -29.44 0.19 -77.78
CA SER A 8 -28.42 -0.57 -78.57
C SER A 8 -26.94 -0.10 -78.67
N ARG A 9 -25.90 -0.95 -78.81
CA ARG A 9 -25.78 -2.43 -78.94
C ARG A 9 -24.28 -2.85 -78.89
N VAL A 10 -24.02 -4.05 -78.32
CA VAL A 10 -23.08 -5.11 -78.78
C VAL A 10 -21.58 -4.81 -79.02
N GLY A 11 -20.75 -5.62 -78.35
CA GLY A 11 -19.30 -5.83 -78.55
C GLY A 11 -18.63 -5.93 -77.18
N GLY A 12 -17.84 -6.93 -76.80
CA GLY A 12 -17.25 -8.06 -77.52
C GLY A 12 -16.11 -8.59 -76.65
N VAL A 13 -16.41 -9.61 -75.83
CA VAL A 13 -15.56 -10.46 -74.99
C VAL A 13 -14.07 -10.07 -74.80
N LEU A 14 -13.67 -9.83 -73.54
CA LEU A 14 -12.38 -10.31 -73.02
C LEU A 14 -12.46 -10.45 -71.48
N VAL A 15 -12.25 -11.68 -71.00
CA VAL A 15 -12.23 -12.01 -69.57
C VAL A 15 -10.87 -11.62 -68.98
N SER A 16 -10.85 -10.97 -67.81
CA SER A 16 -9.63 -10.57 -67.11
C SER A 16 -9.68 -10.94 -65.62
N PRO A 17 -8.57 -11.35 -64.98
CA PRO A 17 -8.59 -12.33 -63.90
C PRO A 17 -8.64 -11.73 -62.50
N ILE A 18 -9.81 -11.22 -62.08
CA ILE A 18 -9.99 -10.63 -60.73
C ILE A 18 -10.99 -11.41 -59.85
N PHE A 19 -11.92 -12.16 -60.44
CA PHE A 19 -12.95 -12.90 -59.67
C PHE A 19 -12.56 -14.31 -59.18
N LEU A 20 -11.38 -14.83 -59.54
CA LEU A 20 -10.88 -16.11 -59.03
C LEU A 20 -9.94 -15.98 -57.81
N LEU A 21 -9.48 -14.77 -57.48
CA LEU A 21 -8.57 -14.53 -56.35
C LEU A 21 -9.30 -14.23 -55.02
N LEU A 22 -10.50 -13.63 -55.07
CA LEU A 22 -11.31 -13.40 -53.86
C LEU A 22 -11.97 -14.67 -53.31
N GLY A 23 -12.16 -15.72 -54.13
CA GLY A 23 -12.71 -17.00 -53.69
C GLY A 23 -11.72 -17.88 -52.92
N MET A 24 -10.41 -17.78 -53.19
CA MET A 24 -9.41 -18.63 -52.53
C MET A 24 -8.85 -18.07 -51.21
N VAL A 25 -8.84 -16.74 -51.02
CA VAL A 25 -8.33 -16.13 -49.78
C VAL A 25 -9.24 -16.45 -48.58
N LEU A 26 -10.56 -16.50 -48.78
CA LEU A 26 -11.52 -16.84 -47.71
C LEU A 26 -11.47 -18.32 -47.29
N LEU A 27 -11.10 -19.24 -48.20
CA LEU A 27 -10.94 -20.66 -47.87
C LEU A 27 -9.62 -20.97 -47.13
N TYR A 28 -8.54 -20.24 -47.43
CA TYR A 28 -7.26 -20.40 -46.70
C TYR A 28 -7.29 -19.81 -45.28
N ALA A 29 -8.06 -18.74 -45.07
CA ALA A 29 -8.29 -18.18 -43.73
C ALA A 29 -8.99 -19.18 -42.80
N SER A 30 -10.06 -19.83 -43.26
CA SER A 30 -10.78 -20.84 -42.45
C SER A 30 -9.94 -22.07 -42.11
N PHE A 31 -9.07 -22.53 -43.01
CA PHE A 31 -8.23 -23.72 -42.75
C PHE A 31 -7.03 -23.47 -41.82
N THR A 32 -6.64 -22.21 -41.62
CA THR A 32 -5.52 -21.85 -40.71
C THR A 32 -6.01 -21.63 -39.28
N ILE A 33 -7.24 -21.14 -39.10
CA ILE A 33 -7.86 -20.92 -37.78
C ILE A 33 -8.23 -22.24 -37.09
N HIS A 34 -8.49 -23.32 -37.85
CA HIS A 34 -8.82 -24.64 -37.31
C HIS A 34 -7.61 -25.49 -36.84
N LYS A 35 -6.41 -24.90 -36.74
CA LYS A 35 -5.19 -25.60 -36.28
C LYS A 35 -4.44 -24.92 -35.12
N LEU A 36 -5.01 -23.88 -34.52
CA LEU A 36 -4.43 -23.13 -33.40
C LEU A 36 -5.31 -23.14 -32.12
N LEU A 37 -6.38 -23.94 -32.10
CA LEU A 37 -7.27 -24.13 -30.93
C LEU A 37 -7.31 -25.59 -30.45
N SER A 38 -6.20 -26.32 -30.63
CA SER A 38 -6.04 -27.70 -30.17
C SER A 38 -4.67 -27.90 -29.52
N TYR A 39 -4.51 -27.31 -28.34
CA TYR A 39 -3.52 -27.70 -27.32
C TYR A 39 -4.15 -27.52 -25.93
N ASP A 40 -4.83 -28.58 -25.52
CA ASP A 40 -5.17 -29.03 -24.16
C ASP A 40 -5.04 -28.05 -22.98
N TYR A 41 -6.19 -27.58 -22.49
CA TYR A 41 -6.43 -27.45 -21.05
C TYR A 41 -7.36 -28.59 -20.63
N ILE A 42 -6.79 -29.73 -20.23
CA ILE A 42 -7.54 -30.81 -19.57
C ILE A 42 -7.85 -30.35 -18.15
N CYS A 43 -9.03 -29.76 -17.94
CA CYS A 43 -9.61 -29.61 -16.62
C CYS A 43 -10.16 -30.97 -16.16
N THR A 44 -9.36 -31.77 -15.48
CA THR A 44 -9.84 -32.92 -14.73
C THR A 44 -10.70 -32.44 -13.54
N MET A 45 -12.02 -32.47 -13.72
CA MET A 45 -12.95 -32.33 -12.59
C MET A 45 -12.81 -33.53 -11.64
N GLY A 46 -12.09 -33.35 -10.55
CA GLY A 46 -12.08 -34.27 -9.42
C GLY A 46 -13.31 -34.05 -8.53
N GLN A 47 -14.45 -34.65 -8.87
CA GLN A 47 -15.54 -34.80 -7.91
C GLN A 47 -15.12 -35.83 -6.85
N VAL A 48 -14.93 -35.40 -5.61
CA VAL A 48 -14.77 -36.32 -4.47
C VAL A 48 -16.15 -36.85 -4.08
N ALA A 49 -16.53 -37.96 -4.71
CA ALA A 49 -17.61 -38.80 -4.18
C ALA A 49 -17.04 -39.68 -3.07
N VAL A 50 -17.70 -39.69 -1.91
CA VAL A 50 -17.36 -40.59 -0.80
C VAL A 50 -17.77 -42.00 -1.19
N GLY A 51 -16.82 -42.93 -1.18
CA GLY A 51 -17.04 -44.37 -1.33
C GLY A 51 -16.11 -45.12 -0.40
N GLU A 52 -16.69 -45.94 0.47
CA GLU A 52 -15.96 -46.89 1.31
C GLU A 52 -15.39 -48.02 0.41
N ASP A 53 -14.13 -48.39 0.62
CA ASP A 53 -13.68 -49.80 0.64
C ASP A 53 -12.16 -49.90 0.90
N ASP A 54 -11.78 -50.78 1.82
CA ASP A 54 -10.40 -51.07 2.22
C ASP A 54 -9.64 -51.91 1.18
N VAL A 55 -8.53 -51.40 0.62
CA VAL A 55 -7.45 -52.27 0.09
C VAL A 55 -6.06 -51.70 0.39
N VAL A 56 -5.31 -52.41 1.24
CA VAL A 56 -3.91 -52.13 1.57
C VAL A 56 -2.98 -52.58 0.45
N VAL A 57 -2.16 -51.68 -0.11
CA VAL A 57 -1.03 -52.03 -1.00
C VAL A 57 0.25 -51.32 -0.55
N ARG A 58 1.27 -52.10 -0.21
CA ARG A 58 2.60 -51.62 0.21
C ARG A 58 3.49 -51.31 -1.00
N PRO A 59 4.27 -50.22 -1.02
CA PRO A 59 5.37 -50.05 -1.97
C PRO A 59 6.58 -50.90 -1.53
N THR A 60 7.02 -51.82 -2.39
CA THR A 60 8.27 -52.59 -2.19
C THR A 60 9.50 -51.74 -2.48
N ALA A 61 10.42 -51.65 -1.53
CA ALA A 61 11.75 -51.08 -1.78
C ALA A 61 12.52 -51.90 -2.82
N ARG A 62 13.20 -51.21 -3.75
CA ARG A 62 14.26 -51.82 -4.58
C ARG A 62 15.60 -51.20 -4.23
N THR A 63 16.42 -52.00 -3.56
CA THR A 63 17.84 -51.78 -3.31
C THR A 63 18.64 -51.72 -4.62
N PHE A 64 19.57 -50.77 -4.71
CA PHE A 64 20.75 -50.89 -5.57
C PHE A 64 22.00 -50.97 -4.69
N SER A 65 22.90 -51.90 -4.99
CA SER A 65 24.03 -52.28 -4.14
C SER A 65 25.35 -52.36 -4.92
N GLY A 66 26.44 -51.91 -4.31
CA GLY A 66 27.83 -52.08 -4.78
C GLY A 66 28.35 -50.87 -5.55
N MET A 67 29.51 -50.27 -5.23
CA MET A 67 30.80 -50.93 -4.96
C MET A 67 31.63 -50.24 -3.84
N SER A 68 32.75 -50.86 -3.50
CA SER A 68 33.51 -50.70 -2.25
C SER A 68 34.95 -50.21 -2.45
N SER A 69 35.50 -49.50 -1.45
CA SER A 69 36.90 -49.70 -1.01
C SER A 69 37.17 -49.10 0.39
N GLU A 70 37.51 -49.98 1.34
CA GLU A 70 38.65 -49.91 2.28
C GLU A 70 38.79 -48.70 3.24
N SER A 71 38.55 -48.89 4.55
CA SER A 71 39.54 -49.29 5.61
C SER A 71 40.15 -48.06 6.33
N ASN A 72 40.39 -48.01 7.65
CA ASN A 72 40.61 -49.06 8.65
C ASN A 72 39.89 -48.78 9.99
N ALA A 73 39.80 -49.80 10.85
CA ALA A 73 39.36 -49.70 12.24
C ALA A 73 40.37 -50.35 13.20
N VAL A 74 40.55 -49.76 14.39
CA VAL A 74 41.09 -50.36 15.63
C VAL A 74 40.41 -49.56 16.76
N GLU A 75 39.41 -50.09 17.47
CA GLU A 75 39.51 -50.92 18.69
C GLU A 75 40.23 -50.23 19.88
N LYS A 76 39.82 -50.36 21.17
CA LYS A 76 39.00 -51.40 21.83
C LYS A 76 38.54 -50.97 23.25
N SER A 77 37.38 -51.48 23.71
CA SER A 77 37.01 -51.91 25.11
C SER A 77 37.21 -50.97 26.34
N SER A 78 36.47 -51.03 27.47
CA SER A 78 35.46 -51.98 28.00
C SER A 78 34.58 -51.38 29.12
N ALA A 79 33.32 -51.86 29.19
CA ALA A 79 32.49 -52.28 30.35
C ALA A 79 33.06 -52.21 31.81
N SER A 80 32.29 -52.14 32.91
CA SER A 80 30.83 -51.95 33.18
C SER A 80 30.53 -51.99 34.70
N ASN A 81 29.51 -51.24 35.17
CA ASN A 81 28.80 -51.40 36.48
C ASN A 81 29.64 -51.24 37.79
N SER A 82 29.10 -50.95 38.98
CA SER A 82 27.71 -50.90 39.50
C SER A 82 27.53 -49.84 40.64
N ASP A 83 26.28 -49.73 41.11
CA ASP A 83 25.83 -49.32 42.46
C ASP A 83 25.45 -47.85 42.74
N ALA A 84 24.52 -47.71 43.70
CA ALA A 84 23.51 -46.64 43.78
C ALA A 84 23.32 -46.09 45.22
N VAL A 85 22.20 -45.38 45.46
CA VAL A 85 21.72 -44.77 46.73
C VAL A 85 22.37 -43.40 47.03
N GLU A 86 21.71 -42.29 46.65
CA GLU A 86 20.81 -41.46 47.51
C GLU A 86 21.54 -40.80 48.72
N LYS A 87 21.30 -39.53 49.11
CA LYS A 87 20.06 -38.72 49.02
C LYS A 87 20.30 -37.20 49.27
N SER A 88 19.23 -36.41 49.09
CA SER A 88 19.05 -34.96 49.41
C SER A 88 19.73 -33.97 48.43
N PHE A 89 19.07 -32.90 47.95
CA PHE A 89 17.92 -32.16 48.49
C PHE A 89 16.71 -31.97 47.54
N GLU A 90 15.56 -31.79 48.18
CA GLU A 90 14.22 -31.34 47.69
C GLU A 90 14.26 -29.90 47.11
N SER A 91 13.25 -29.28 46.46
CA SER A 91 11.91 -29.60 45.92
C SER A 91 11.47 -28.37 45.07
N ASN A 92 10.43 -28.34 44.21
CA ASN A 92 9.58 -29.35 43.56
C ASN A 92 9.00 -28.71 42.28
N SER A 93 8.55 -29.52 41.30
CA SER A 93 7.73 -29.04 40.18
C SER A 93 6.65 -30.07 39.79
N ASN A 94 5.39 -29.64 39.75
CA ASN A 94 4.28 -30.49 39.33
C ASN A 94 4.25 -30.60 37.81
N VAL A 95 4.71 -31.73 37.29
CA VAL A 95 4.63 -32.08 35.86
C VAL A 95 3.22 -32.57 35.54
N VAL A 96 2.56 -31.92 34.58
CA VAL A 96 1.48 -32.54 33.81
C VAL A 96 2.11 -33.19 32.59
N GLU A 97 1.88 -34.49 32.42
CA GLU A 97 2.48 -35.29 31.35
C GLU A 97 2.09 -34.77 29.96
N LYS A 98 3.07 -34.31 29.18
CA LYS A 98 2.93 -34.21 27.72
C LYS A 98 3.53 -35.46 27.08
N SER A 99 2.65 -36.31 26.56
CA SER A 99 3.00 -37.40 25.66
C SER A 99 3.86 -36.87 24.49
N SER A 100 5.12 -37.27 24.45
CA SER A 100 6.07 -36.88 23.40
C SER A 100 5.88 -37.75 22.17
N THR A 101 4.86 -37.46 21.35
CA THR A 101 4.81 -37.94 19.97
C THR A 101 5.91 -37.24 19.16
N ASN A 102 6.89 -37.99 18.68
CA ASN A 102 7.98 -37.49 17.83
C ASN A 102 7.44 -36.94 16.50
N LEU A 103 7.14 -35.64 16.45
CA LEU A 103 6.87 -34.91 15.21
C LEU A 103 8.17 -34.31 14.66
N ALA A 104 9.01 -35.18 14.11
CA ALA A 104 9.87 -34.74 13.02
C ALA A 104 8.96 -34.42 11.81
N VAL A 105 9.18 -33.28 11.15
CA VAL A 105 8.44 -32.81 9.95
C VAL A 105 7.03 -32.23 10.22
N SER A 106 6.90 -31.26 11.13
CA SER A 106 5.81 -30.25 11.04
C SER A 106 6.22 -28.90 11.63
N GLY A 107 6.35 -27.87 10.78
CA GLY A 107 6.39 -26.48 11.24
C GLY A 107 4.97 -26.02 11.60
N SER A 108 4.82 -25.23 12.66
CA SER A 108 3.55 -24.58 13.00
C SER A 108 3.37 -23.30 12.22
N LEU A 109 2.33 -23.20 11.39
CA LEU A 109 1.93 -21.94 10.78
C LEU A 109 1.46 -20.95 11.85
N PHE A 110 1.72 -19.67 11.61
CA PHE A 110 1.17 -18.57 12.39
C PHE A 110 -0.36 -18.51 12.20
N LYS A 111 -1.10 -18.21 13.27
CA LYS A 111 -2.57 -18.28 13.27
C LYS A 111 -3.32 -16.99 13.60
N GLY A 112 -2.64 -15.94 14.05
CA GLY A 112 -3.29 -14.68 14.45
C GLY A 112 -4.31 -14.81 15.58
N GLU A 113 -4.30 -15.94 16.32
CA GLU A 113 -5.11 -16.14 17.52
C GLU A 113 -4.65 -15.16 18.63
N LYS A 114 -5.56 -14.76 19.52
CA LYS A 114 -5.19 -13.94 20.69
C LYS A 114 -4.34 -14.77 21.65
N ILE A 115 -3.06 -14.45 21.78
CA ILE A 115 -2.09 -15.16 22.64
C ILE A 115 -1.76 -14.42 23.94
N ARG A 116 -1.94 -13.10 23.98
CA ARG A 116 -1.68 -12.24 25.14
C ARG A 116 -2.79 -11.22 25.33
N THR A 117 -2.84 -10.55 26.48
CA THR A 117 -3.82 -9.50 26.79
C THR A 117 -3.09 -8.23 27.18
N PHE A 118 -3.55 -7.07 26.70
CA PHE A 118 -2.97 -5.79 27.13
C PHE A 118 -3.40 -5.47 28.57
N ASP A 119 -2.41 -5.30 29.44
CA ASP A 119 -2.54 -4.99 30.87
C ASP A 119 -2.55 -3.48 31.15
N GLY A 120 -2.22 -2.65 30.15
CA GLY A 120 -2.25 -1.20 30.24
C GLY A 120 -3.67 -0.62 30.20
N LYS A 121 -3.80 0.64 30.60
CA LYS A 121 -5.08 1.36 30.58
C LYS A 121 -5.32 2.00 29.21
N PRO A 122 -6.47 1.76 28.55
CA PRO A 122 -6.91 2.56 27.40
C PRO A 122 -7.18 4.00 27.84
N ILE A 123 -6.63 4.99 27.13
CA ILE A 123 -6.70 6.40 27.52
C ILE A 123 -7.72 7.22 26.71
N PHE A 124 -8.19 6.72 25.56
CA PHE A 124 -9.14 7.46 24.70
C PHE A 124 -10.61 7.08 24.88
N ARG A 125 -10.93 6.22 25.84
CA ARG A 125 -12.31 5.81 26.17
C ARG A 125 -13.07 6.76 27.12
N GLY A 126 -12.48 7.90 27.49
CA GLY A 126 -13.05 8.86 28.44
C GLY A 126 -13.41 10.21 27.81
N PRO A 127 -14.09 11.11 28.56
CA PRO A 127 -14.37 12.47 28.11
C PRO A 127 -13.07 13.22 27.75
N PRO A 128 -13.10 14.18 26.80
CA PRO A 128 -11.89 14.74 26.24
C PRO A 128 -11.13 15.52 27.30
N THR A 129 -9.86 15.16 27.51
CA THR A 129 -8.95 15.97 28.30
C THR A 129 -8.80 17.32 27.60
N LYS A 130 -8.91 18.43 28.34
CA LYS A 130 -8.67 19.75 27.73
C LYS A 130 -7.24 19.81 27.23
N ALA A 131 -7.07 20.04 25.93
CA ALA A 131 -5.74 20.26 25.35
C ALA A 131 -5.06 21.41 26.10
N LYS A 132 -3.85 21.15 26.61
CA LYS A 132 -2.91 22.22 26.92
C LYS A 132 -2.29 22.64 25.59
N PRO A 133 -2.06 23.94 25.32
CA PRO A 133 -1.32 24.34 24.14
C PRO A 133 0.11 23.80 24.23
N SER A 134 0.52 23.00 23.24
CA SER A 134 1.93 22.60 23.06
C SER A 134 2.81 23.84 22.91
N VAL A 135 4.05 23.77 23.40
CA VAL A 135 5.09 24.74 23.05
C VAL A 135 5.64 24.34 21.70
N LEU A 136 4.93 24.73 20.63
CA LEU A 136 5.41 24.59 19.26
C LEU A 136 6.85 25.11 19.19
N LEU A 137 7.76 24.27 18.70
CA LEU A 137 9.20 24.58 18.64
C LEU A 137 9.47 25.87 17.86
N ASP A 138 8.60 26.16 16.87
CA ASP A 138 8.76 27.29 15.96
C ASP A 138 7.39 27.82 15.45
N PRO A 139 6.65 28.60 16.25
CA PRO A 139 5.29 29.03 15.93
C PRO A 139 5.20 29.97 14.71
N ASP A 140 6.33 30.47 14.22
CA ASP A 140 6.42 31.30 13.01
C ASP A 140 6.46 30.48 11.71
N ILE A 141 6.67 29.15 11.80
CA ILE A 141 6.59 28.25 10.64
C ILE A 141 5.13 27.82 10.44
N HIS A 142 4.59 28.16 9.26
CA HIS A 142 3.30 27.66 8.81
C HIS A 142 3.39 27.25 7.34
N CYS A 143 3.06 25.99 7.03
CA CYS A 143 3.22 25.46 5.68
C CYS A 143 2.23 24.31 5.42
N GLU A 144 1.51 24.39 4.30
CA GLU A 144 0.43 23.43 3.99
C GLU A 144 0.92 22.15 3.29
N ASN A 145 2.05 22.21 2.57
CA ASN A 145 2.63 21.04 1.89
C ASN A 145 4.02 20.76 2.45
N TRP A 146 4.27 19.52 2.89
CA TRP A 146 5.53 19.10 3.51
C TRP A 146 6.13 17.89 2.83
N ASN A 147 7.45 17.90 2.62
CA ASN A 147 8.24 16.72 2.34
C ASN A 147 8.85 16.22 3.68
N VAL A 148 8.73 14.93 3.97
CA VAL A 148 9.26 14.31 5.18
C VAL A 148 10.14 13.14 4.81
N VAL A 149 11.40 13.19 5.25
CA VAL A 149 12.41 12.14 5.04
C VAL A 149 13.19 11.92 6.33
N THR A 150 13.60 10.67 6.56
CA THR A 150 14.62 10.32 7.55
C THR A 150 15.87 9.90 6.79
N THR A 151 17.06 10.24 7.28
CA THR A 151 18.33 9.88 6.62
C THR A 151 19.35 9.33 7.62
N ILE A 152 20.29 8.55 7.09
CA ILE A 152 21.56 8.17 7.74
C ILE A 152 22.77 8.42 6.83
N PHE A 153 22.57 9.13 5.71
CA PHE A 153 23.55 9.36 4.66
C PHE A 153 23.81 10.87 4.49
N GLU A 154 24.71 11.21 3.56
CA GLU A 154 24.89 12.56 3.05
C GLU A 154 23.64 13.07 2.29
N VAL A 155 23.60 14.35 1.95
CA VAL A 155 22.45 14.95 1.24
C VAL A 155 22.32 14.34 -0.17
N SER A 156 21.31 13.48 -0.36
CA SER A 156 21.03 12.86 -1.67
C SER A 156 20.31 13.81 -2.64
N GLU A 157 20.29 13.45 -3.93
CA GLU A 157 19.57 14.23 -4.94
C GLU A 157 18.05 14.24 -4.72
N ALA A 158 17.47 13.18 -4.12
CA ALA A 158 16.07 13.19 -3.69
C ALA A 158 15.80 14.30 -2.67
N ILE A 159 16.66 14.42 -1.66
CA ILE A 159 16.55 15.44 -0.61
C ILE A 159 16.84 16.84 -1.19
N SER A 160 17.83 16.97 -2.07
CA SER A 160 18.15 18.22 -2.78
C SER A 160 16.96 18.72 -3.60
N ARG A 161 16.23 17.81 -4.28
CA ARG A 161 15.03 18.14 -5.07
C ARG A 161 13.84 18.50 -4.19
N ALA A 162 13.57 17.74 -3.14
CA ALA A 162 12.53 18.07 -2.17
C ALA A 162 12.74 19.45 -1.54
N ALA A 163 13.98 19.79 -1.15
CA ALA A 163 14.36 21.10 -0.62
C ALA A 163 14.29 22.26 -1.67
N ARG A 164 14.26 21.93 -2.97
CA ARG A 164 14.11 22.89 -4.08
C ARG A 164 12.65 23.19 -4.46
N LEU A 165 11.65 22.45 -3.98
CA LEU A 165 10.25 22.58 -4.38
C LEU A 165 9.60 23.92 -4.00
N ASP A 166 8.92 24.57 -4.95
CA ASP A 166 8.17 25.81 -4.73
C ASP A 166 6.81 25.55 -4.06
N GLY A 167 6.58 26.19 -2.91
CA GLY A 167 5.34 26.03 -2.12
C GLY A 167 5.28 24.76 -1.26
N TRP A 168 6.43 24.12 -1.03
CA TRP A 168 6.61 22.97 -0.15
C TRP A 168 7.72 23.24 0.86
N CYS A 169 7.48 22.86 2.11
CA CYS A 169 8.51 22.84 3.14
C CYS A 169 9.10 21.43 3.25
N THR A 170 10.31 21.31 3.77
CA THR A 170 11.00 20.02 3.90
C THR A 170 11.54 19.86 5.31
N VAL A 171 11.19 18.76 5.98
CA VAL A 171 11.82 18.35 7.24
C VAL A 171 12.62 17.08 7.01
N VAL A 172 13.91 17.17 7.29
CA VAL A 172 14.86 16.06 7.25
C VAL A 172 15.16 15.65 8.68
N VAL A 173 14.87 14.39 9.03
CA VAL A 173 15.20 13.83 10.35
C VAL A 173 16.52 13.05 10.25
N GLY A 174 17.54 13.50 11.00
CA GLY A 174 18.77 12.73 11.16
C GLY A 174 18.61 11.63 12.20
N ASP A 175 19.30 10.50 12.02
CA ASP A 175 19.56 9.53 13.08
C ASP A 175 21.07 9.41 13.37
N THR A 176 21.44 8.66 14.39
CA THR A 176 22.79 8.40 14.95
C THR A 176 23.93 8.05 13.98
N LYS A 177 23.64 7.78 12.71
CA LYS A 177 24.63 7.52 11.66
C LYS A 177 24.78 8.66 10.64
N SER A 178 23.91 9.66 10.69
CA SER A 178 23.92 10.79 9.76
C SER A 178 25.17 11.65 9.98
N PRO A 179 25.68 12.31 8.95
CA PRO A 179 26.86 13.17 9.05
C PRO A 179 26.48 14.58 9.57
N ASP A 180 25.86 14.64 10.76
CA ASP A 180 25.29 15.86 11.38
C ASP A 180 26.23 17.09 11.32
N GLU A 181 27.56 16.89 11.41
CA GLU A 181 28.57 17.96 11.38
C GLU A 181 28.69 18.69 10.02
N VAL A 182 28.41 18.01 8.90
CA VAL A 182 28.58 18.56 7.53
C VAL A 182 27.27 18.62 6.74
N TYR A 183 26.20 17.99 7.23
CA TYR A 183 24.92 17.87 6.52
C TYR A 183 24.31 19.23 6.14
N VAL A 184 24.43 20.23 7.03
CA VAL A 184 23.98 21.61 6.78
C VAL A 184 24.75 22.27 5.65
N ASP A 185 26.07 22.13 5.63
CA ASP A 185 26.93 22.76 4.61
C ASP A 185 26.68 22.11 3.23
N GLN A 186 26.58 20.77 3.19
CA GLN A 186 26.17 20.02 1.98
C GLN A 186 24.81 20.48 1.43
N LEU A 187 23.84 20.73 2.32
CA LEU A 187 22.49 21.17 1.93
C LEU A 187 22.49 22.60 1.37
N LEU A 188 23.33 23.49 1.91
CA LEU A 188 23.52 24.86 1.41
C LEU A 188 24.23 24.88 0.05
N ASP A 189 25.25 24.04 -0.14
CA ASP A 189 25.99 23.91 -1.40
C ASP A 189 25.10 23.35 -2.53
N LEU A 190 24.28 22.33 -2.24
CA LEU A 190 23.36 21.72 -3.20
C LEU A 190 22.08 22.53 -3.44
N VAL A 191 21.70 23.42 -2.50
CA VAL A 191 20.53 24.30 -2.64
C VAL A 191 20.90 25.77 -2.37
N PRO A 192 21.64 26.46 -3.27
CA PRO A 192 22.13 27.83 -3.05
C PRO A 192 21.06 28.92 -2.88
N ALA A 193 19.78 28.58 -3.08
CA ALA A 193 18.65 29.46 -2.83
C ALA A 193 18.26 29.54 -1.34
N LEU A 194 18.72 28.59 -0.51
CA LEU A 194 18.49 28.59 0.94
C LEU A 194 19.27 29.71 1.62
N LYS A 195 18.63 30.39 2.57
CA LYS A 195 19.27 31.35 3.46
C LYS A 195 19.13 30.88 4.90
N PRO A 196 20.22 30.85 5.70
CA PRO A 196 20.13 30.56 7.13
C PRO A 196 19.13 31.49 7.83
N SER A 197 18.34 30.92 8.73
CA SER A 197 17.53 31.69 9.68
C SER A 197 18.35 32.05 10.93
N GLU A 198 17.69 32.57 11.97
CA GLU A 198 18.29 32.74 13.30
C GLU A 198 18.75 31.41 13.95
N SER A 199 18.21 30.27 13.50
CA SER A 199 18.68 28.94 13.89
C SER A 199 19.51 28.33 12.75
N LYS A 200 20.70 27.82 13.07
CA LYS A 200 21.63 27.21 12.11
C LYS A 200 21.03 26.04 11.33
N ASN A 201 20.08 25.32 11.92
CA ASN A 201 19.48 24.10 11.36
C ASN A 201 18.14 24.36 10.65
N ARG A 202 17.75 25.63 10.49
CA ARG A 202 16.52 26.09 9.85
C ARG A 202 16.86 27.10 8.75
N PHE A 203 16.37 26.84 7.55
CA PHE A 203 16.62 27.63 6.35
C PHE A 203 15.33 28.16 5.77
N ILE A 204 15.39 29.36 5.21
CA ILE A 204 14.26 30.06 4.61
C ILE A 204 14.56 30.25 3.12
N ARG A 205 13.61 29.85 2.27
CA ARG A 205 13.60 30.08 0.84
C ARG A 205 12.44 31.02 0.50
N GLN A 206 12.71 32.06 -0.28
CA GLN A 206 11.64 32.93 -0.79
C GLN A 206 11.00 32.27 -2.01
N SER A 207 9.70 32.00 -1.95
CA SER A 207 8.95 31.37 -3.04
C SER A 207 8.97 32.26 -4.29
N LYS A 208 9.15 31.68 -5.48
CA LYS A 208 9.15 32.42 -6.76
C LYS A 208 7.73 32.93 -7.09
N SER A 209 7.44 34.16 -6.70
CA SER A 209 6.14 34.80 -6.97
C SER A 209 5.91 35.02 -8.47
N ASN A 210 5.03 34.21 -9.08
CA ASN A 210 4.50 34.49 -10.42
C ASN A 210 3.75 35.83 -10.46
N SER A 211 4.10 36.67 -11.43
CA SER A 211 3.73 38.10 -11.52
C SER A 211 2.31 38.36 -12.01
N ASN A 212 1.30 37.91 -11.26
CA ASN A 212 -0.10 38.32 -11.47
C ASN A 212 -0.57 39.30 -10.39
N SER A 213 -1.08 40.45 -10.84
CA SER A 213 -1.23 41.71 -10.08
C SER A 213 -2.21 41.70 -8.90
N ASN A 214 -3.00 40.65 -8.70
CA ASN A 214 -4.00 40.55 -7.63
C ASN A 214 -3.53 39.75 -6.37
N ARG A 215 -2.24 39.43 -6.24
CA ARG A 215 -1.70 38.67 -5.08
C ARG A 215 -0.75 39.44 -4.14
N GLN A 216 -0.69 40.77 -4.24
CA GLN A 216 0.26 41.58 -3.44
C GLN A 216 0.12 41.41 -1.91
N LEU A 217 -1.09 41.10 -1.40
CA LEU A 217 -1.34 40.81 0.02
C LEU A 217 -0.98 39.37 0.47
N ARG A 218 -0.56 38.48 -0.44
CA ARG A 218 -0.03 37.13 -0.11
C ARG A 218 1.49 37.01 -0.24
N ALA A 219 2.15 38.02 -0.81
CA ALA A 219 3.57 37.94 -1.15
C ALA A 219 4.52 37.95 0.07
N GLU A 220 4.07 38.46 1.22
CA GLU A 220 4.92 38.59 2.43
C GLU A 220 4.97 37.30 3.29
N ASN A 221 3.99 36.38 3.12
CA ASN A 221 3.86 35.17 3.94
C ASN A 221 4.30 33.86 3.25
N ASN A 222 4.64 33.88 1.96
CA ASN A 222 5.04 32.67 1.21
C ASN A 222 6.55 32.38 1.36
N LYS A 223 6.97 32.01 2.58
CA LYS A 223 8.29 31.46 2.88
C LYS A 223 8.20 29.93 2.88
N ASP A 224 9.03 29.30 2.05
CA ASP A 224 9.21 27.85 2.10
C ASP A 224 10.36 27.56 3.08
N PHE A 225 10.19 26.59 3.98
CA PHE A 225 11.13 26.28 5.05
C PHE A 225 11.80 24.94 4.80
N VAL A 226 13.12 24.88 5.03
CA VAL A 226 13.85 23.61 5.08
C VAL A 226 14.47 23.47 6.46
N VAL A 227 14.19 22.36 7.14
CA VAL A 227 14.54 22.12 8.54
C VAL A 227 15.28 20.80 8.65
N TYR A 228 16.45 20.83 9.29
CA TYR A 228 17.21 19.64 9.61
C TYR A 228 17.12 19.35 11.11
N LEU A 229 16.41 18.29 11.47
CA LEU A 229 16.29 17.81 12.84
C LEU A 229 17.44 16.83 13.11
N SER A 230 18.63 17.37 13.37
CA SER A 230 19.79 16.61 13.85
C SER A 230 19.49 15.87 15.15
N VAL A 231 20.33 14.92 15.56
CA VAL A 231 20.14 14.19 16.82
C VAL A 231 20.16 15.14 18.03
N GLU A 232 20.90 16.25 17.94
CA GLU A 232 20.95 17.29 18.97
C GLU A 232 19.69 18.17 18.99
N GLU A 233 19.15 18.59 17.84
CA GLU A 233 17.91 19.38 17.79
C GLU A 233 16.70 18.56 18.28
N GLN A 234 16.65 17.26 17.98
CA GLN A 234 15.62 16.36 18.52
C GLN A 234 15.68 16.30 20.06
N LYS A 235 16.87 16.20 20.65
CA LYS A 235 17.07 16.24 22.10
C LYS A 235 16.66 17.59 22.69
N LYS A 236 17.04 18.68 22.03
CA LYS A 236 16.70 20.05 22.45
C LYS A 236 15.19 20.31 22.40
N TRP A 237 14.46 19.79 21.41
CA TRP A 237 12.99 19.84 21.40
C TRP A 237 12.41 19.06 22.58
N MET A 238 12.84 17.80 22.80
CA MET A 238 12.42 17.00 23.96
C MET A 238 12.70 17.71 25.31
N GLU A 239 13.86 18.34 25.50
CA GLU A 239 14.16 19.09 26.72
C GLU A 239 13.35 20.39 26.86
N THR A 240 12.98 21.02 25.74
CA THR A 240 12.07 22.19 25.74
C THR A 240 10.68 21.78 26.22
N GLU A 241 10.17 20.64 25.75
CA GLU A 241 8.90 20.05 26.17
C GLU A 241 8.91 19.64 27.66
N LYS A 242 10.00 19.02 28.13
CA LYS A 242 10.23 18.71 29.55
C LYS A 242 10.31 19.98 30.40
N GLY A 243 10.95 21.04 29.91
CA GLY A 243 11.01 22.35 30.56
C GLY A 243 9.63 22.99 30.71
N ALA A 244 8.85 23.04 29.63
CA ALA A 244 7.48 23.58 29.62
C ALA A 244 6.58 22.88 30.66
N ALA A 245 6.69 21.56 30.75
CA ALA A 245 6.02 20.73 31.75
C ALA A 245 6.30 21.12 33.21
N THR A 246 7.54 21.47 33.57
CA THR A 246 7.88 21.84 34.96
C THR A 246 7.15 23.10 35.45
N SER A 247 6.77 24.00 34.53
CA SER A 247 5.98 25.21 34.86
C SER A 247 4.52 24.92 35.23
N THR A 248 3.98 23.77 34.82
CA THR A 248 2.58 23.38 35.09
C THR A 248 2.47 21.93 35.58
N SER A 249 2.75 21.76 36.88
CA SER A 249 2.49 20.53 37.65
C SER A 249 3.20 19.25 37.15
N GLY A 250 4.51 19.32 36.95
CA GLY A 250 5.42 18.21 37.30
C GLY A 250 5.42 16.95 36.42
N GLY A 251 4.99 17.02 35.16
CA GLY A 251 5.11 15.88 34.22
C GLY A 251 5.12 16.33 32.76
N THR A 252 5.93 15.63 31.94
CA THR A 252 6.20 15.92 30.51
C THR A 252 4.93 16.14 29.69
N THR A 253 5.01 16.99 28.66
CA THR A 253 3.93 17.16 27.65
C THR A 253 3.71 15.88 26.86
N ALA A 254 2.58 15.79 26.14
CA ALA A 254 2.30 14.64 25.27
C ALA A 254 3.31 14.57 24.10
N VAL A 255 3.66 15.71 23.51
CA VAL A 255 4.73 15.81 22.51
C VAL A 255 6.06 15.31 23.09
N GLY A 256 6.48 15.81 24.26
CA GLY A 256 7.74 15.40 24.88
C GLY A 256 7.79 13.90 25.22
N SER A 257 6.67 13.34 25.69
CA SER A 257 6.55 11.90 25.98
C SER A 257 6.67 11.04 24.72
N PHE A 258 6.12 11.50 23.60
CA PHE A 258 6.24 10.84 22.31
C PHE A 258 7.68 10.88 21.77
N LEU A 259 8.33 12.06 21.82
CA LEU A 259 9.73 12.23 21.39
C LEU A 259 10.71 11.34 22.19
N GLU A 260 10.41 11.13 23.48
CA GLU A 260 11.19 10.27 24.39
C GLU A 260 11.01 8.77 24.13
N ALA A 261 9.83 8.35 23.61
CA ALA A 261 9.53 6.95 23.36
C ALA A 261 10.04 6.42 22.01
N ILE A 262 10.19 7.29 20.99
CA ILE A 262 10.76 6.88 19.70
C ILE A 262 12.25 6.49 19.90
N PRO A 263 12.70 5.28 19.49
CA PRO A 263 14.09 4.86 19.67
C PRO A 263 15.07 5.54 18.68
N TYR A 264 16.35 5.59 19.04
CA TYR A 264 17.45 5.97 18.13
C TYR A 264 17.98 4.73 17.37
N GLY A 265 18.61 4.94 16.22
CA GLY A 265 19.11 3.88 15.35
C GLY A 265 17.98 3.07 14.69
N ASN A 266 16.85 3.71 14.41
CA ASN A 266 15.60 3.06 14.02
C ASN A 266 14.82 3.90 13.00
N PHE A 267 14.32 3.24 11.95
CA PHE A 267 13.51 3.82 10.87
C PHE A 267 12.33 4.68 11.36
N ALA A 268 11.73 4.32 12.50
CA ALA A 268 10.62 5.05 13.10
C ALA A 268 10.98 6.48 13.57
N ARG A 269 12.25 6.92 13.51
CA ARG A 269 12.63 8.34 13.65
C ARG A 269 11.86 9.25 12.69
N LYS A 270 11.47 8.74 11.51
CA LYS A 270 10.61 9.45 10.53
C LYS A 270 9.30 9.98 11.16
N ASN A 271 8.77 9.30 12.19
CA ASN A 271 7.61 9.76 12.96
C ASN A 271 7.77 11.15 13.60
N ILE A 272 8.99 11.56 13.93
CA ILE A 272 9.27 12.90 14.48
C ILE A 272 9.09 13.96 13.39
N GLY A 273 9.51 13.66 12.15
CA GLY A 273 9.26 14.51 10.99
C GLY A 273 7.77 14.62 10.66
N PHE A 274 7.03 13.51 10.79
CA PHE A 274 5.57 13.52 10.68
C PHE A 274 4.93 14.43 11.74
N LEU A 275 5.28 14.28 13.02
CA LEU A 275 4.75 15.15 14.08
C LEU A 275 5.08 16.62 13.82
N TYR A 276 6.33 16.90 13.45
CA TYR A 276 6.81 18.25 13.15
C TYR A 276 6.02 18.90 12.01
N ALA A 277 5.82 18.19 10.90
CA ALA A 277 5.04 18.70 9.77
C ALA A 277 3.57 18.96 10.13
N VAL A 278 2.91 18.05 10.87
CA VAL A 278 1.53 18.26 11.35
C VAL A 278 1.44 19.47 12.28
N ALA A 279 2.39 19.62 13.21
CA ALA A 279 2.44 20.73 14.17
C ALA A 279 2.58 22.10 13.50
N HIS A 280 3.19 22.17 12.31
CA HIS A 280 3.36 23.39 11.53
C HIS A 280 2.36 23.51 10.35
N GLY A 281 1.23 22.81 10.42
CA GLY A 281 0.05 23.07 9.57
C GLY A 281 -0.08 22.21 8.31
N ALA A 282 0.58 21.05 8.24
CA ALA A 282 0.48 20.17 7.07
C ALA A 282 -0.97 19.80 6.69
N LYS A 283 -1.30 20.01 5.41
CA LYS A 283 -2.50 19.51 4.73
C LYS A 283 -2.18 18.39 3.74
N ARG A 284 -0.99 18.44 3.14
CA ARG A 284 -0.43 17.42 2.25
C ARG A 284 0.99 17.09 2.72
N MET A 285 1.33 15.81 2.76
CA MET A 285 2.64 15.36 3.22
C MET A 285 3.19 14.30 2.29
N PHE A 286 4.34 14.55 1.67
CA PHE A 286 5.10 13.59 0.88
C PHE A 286 6.09 12.84 1.79
N ASP A 287 5.75 11.59 2.10
CA ASP A 287 6.54 10.59 2.81
C ASP A 287 7.44 9.89 1.78
N PHE A 288 8.75 10.13 1.85
CA PHE A 288 9.73 9.66 0.87
C PHE A 288 11.06 9.31 1.53
N ASP A 289 11.82 8.42 0.90
CA ASP A 289 13.18 8.03 1.32
C ASP A 289 14.23 8.72 0.44
N ASP A 290 15.50 8.67 0.85
CA ASP A 290 16.64 9.29 0.17
C ASP A 290 16.91 8.80 -1.27
N ASP A 291 16.27 7.69 -1.69
CA ASP A 291 16.32 7.12 -3.03
C ASP A 291 15.13 7.51 -3.94
N ASN A 292 14.16 8.29 -3.45
CA ASN A 292 12.94 8.65 -4.20
C ASN A 292 13.08 10.02 -4.90
N ILE A 293 13.55 10.00 -6.14
CA ILE A 293 13.89 11.21 -6.90
C ILE A 293 12.66 11.78 -7.61
N LEU A 294 12.24 12.98 -7.20
CA LEU A 294 11.24 13.79 -7.89
C LEU A 294 11.74 14.19 -9.29
N PRO A 295 10.90 14.20 -10.33
CA PRO A 295 11.32 14.61 -11.67
C PRO A 295 11.50 16.13 -11.79
N VAL A 296 12.22 16.54 -12.83
CA VAL A 296 12.53 17.95 -13.14
C VAL A 296 12.08 18.30 -14.55
N SER A 297 11.45 19.45 -14.69
CA SER A 297 11.23 20.10 -15.99
C SER A 297 12.45 20.96 -16.33
N VAL A 298 12.88 20.98 -17.59
CA VAL A 298 13.98 21.82 -18.06
C VAL A 298 13.45 22.83 -19.08
N ASP A 299 13.64 24.12 -18.82
CA ASP A 299 13.22 25.16 -19.76
C ASP A 299 14.21 25.36 -20.91
N LYS A 300 13.90 26.31 -21.81
CA LYS A 300 14.71 26.58 -23.02
C LYS A 300 16.09 27.16 -22.71
N ASP A 301 16.26 27.75 -21.53
CA ASP A 301 17.50 28.37 -21.08
C ASP A 301 18.33 27.39 -20.21
N GLY A 302 17.83 26.15 -20.03
CA GLY A 302 18.49 25.08 -19.28
C GLY A 302 18.20 25.14 -17.77
N VAL A 303 17.20 25.89 -17.33
CA VAL A 303 16.86 26.01 -15.91
C VAL A 303 15.96 24.84 -15.49
N GLU A 304 16.45 24.03 -14.53
CA GLU A 304 15.67 22.97 -13.91
C GLU A 304 14.62 23.53 -12.94
N THR A 305 13.41 22.98 -13.00
CA THR A 305 12.34 23.19 -12.02
C THR A 305 11.84 21.83 -11.54
N VAL A 306 11.98 21.55 -10.25
CA VAL A 306 11.48 20.30 -9.63
C VAL A 306 9.96 20.30 -9.65
N ILE A 307 9.36 19.19 -10.06
CA ILE A 307 7.91 19.03 -10.18
C ILE A 307 7.38 18.46 -8.85
N PRO A 308 6.37 19.09 -8.20
CA PRO A 308 5.85 18.60 -6.94
C PRO A 308 5.09 17.27 -7.10
N PRO A 309 5.09 16.41 -6.07
CA PRO A 309 4.38 15.13 -6.10
C PRO A 309 2.87 15.31 -6.24
N ILE A 310 2.34 16.46 -5.82
CA ILE A 310 0.98 16.87 -6.18
C ILE A 310 0.92 18.38 -6.36
N HIS A 311 0.25 18.83 -7.43
CA HIS A 311 0.03 20.25 -7.69
C HIS A 311 -1.13 20.78 -6.85
N ASN A 312 -1.30 22.11 -6.83
CA ASN A 312 -2.43 22.79 -6.16
C ASN A 312 -3.76 22.53 -6.88
N ARG A 313 -4.23 21.28 -6.79
CA ARG A 313 -5.53 20.79 -7.24
C ARG A 313 -6.30 20.21 -6.03
N ASP A 314 -7.61 20.39 -6.04
CA ASP A 314 -8.50 19.96 -4.96
C ASP A 314 -9.22 18.64 -5.31
N VAL A 315 -9.00 18.17 -6.54
CA VAL A 315 -9.67 17.06 -7.20
C VAL A 315 -8.65 16.28 -8.04
N LEU A 316 -8.82 14.96 -8.09
CA LEU A 316 -8.21 14.08 -9.08
C LEU A 316 -9.18 13.85 -10.23
N HIS A 317 -8.73 14.20 -11.43
CA HIS A 317 -9.38 13.89 -12.70
C HIS A 317 -8.81 12.59 -13.29
N ASP A 318 -9.61 11.93 -14.13
CA ASP A 318 -9.23 10.72 -14.90
C ASP A 318 -8.72 9.53 -14.06
N THR A 319 -9.11 9.45 -12.79
CA THR A 319 -8.88 8.27 -11.96
C THR A 319 -9.69 7.09 -12.48
N SER A 320 -9.04 5.94 -12.60
CA SER A 320 -9.64 4.68 -13.04
C SER A 320 -10.10 3.87 -11.84
N MET A 321 -11.28 3.25 -11.91
CA MET A 321 -11.80 2.41 -10.83
C MET A 321 -11.42 0.95 -11.07
N ALA A 322 -10.60 0.38 -10.19
CA ALA A 322 -10.36 -1.06 -10.19
C ALA A 322 -11.53 -1.82 -9.55
N VAL A 323 -11.62 -3.12 -9.84
CA VAL A 323 -12.42 -4.11 -9.11
C VAL A 323 -11.59 -5.36 -8.89
N THR A 324 -11.79 -6.01 -7.75
CA THR A 324 -11.22 -7.32 -7.39
C THR A 324 -12.32 -8.16 -6.72
N GLY A 325 -12.08 -9.46 -6.54
CA GLY A 325 -12.96 -10.37 -5.82
C GLY A 325 -12.48 -10.66 -4.39
N PRO A 326 -11.21 -11.07 -4.20
CA PRO A 326 -10.59 -11.26 -2.88
C PRO A 326 -10.37 -9.94 -2.13
N VAL A 327 -10.07 -10.04 -0.83
CA VAL A 327 -9.66 -8.87 -0.03
C VAL A 327 -8.26 -8.42 -0.48
N GLU A 328 -7.41 -9.38 -0.81
CA GLU A 328 -6.03 -9.20 -1.23
C GLU A 328 -6.01 -8.62 -2.65
N PHE A 329 -5.53 -7.37 -2.79
CA PHE A 329 -5.42 -6.72 -4.08
C PHE A 329 -3.95 -6.50 -4.48
N ASN A 330 -3.59 -7.03 -5.65
CA ASN A 330 -2.28 -6.88 -6.26
C ASN A 330 -2.40 -5.96 -7.49
N HIS A 331 -1.96 -4.71 -7.34
CA HIS A 331 -2.08 -3.70 -8.38
C HIS A 331 -1.06 -3.86 -9.54
N HIS A 332 -0.05 -4.72 -9.41
CA HIS A 332 1.09 -4.76 -10.35
C HIS A 332 0.72 -5.05 -11.81
N GLU A 333 -0.24 -5.95 -12.05
CA GLU A 333 -0.67 -6.30 -13.41
C GLU A 333 -1.43 -5.14 -14.07
N ILE A 334 -2.26 -4.42 -13.31
CA ILE A 334 -2.98 -3.23 -13.78
C ILE A 334 -2.00 -2.11 -14.18
N PHE A 335 -0.91 -1.93 -13.43
CA PHE A 335 0.13 -0.96 -13.77
C PHE A 335 1.11 -1.46 -14.86
N GLY A 336 0.95 -2.68 -15.35
CA GLY A 336 1.68 -3.21 -16.50
C GLY A 336 3.18 -3.39 -16.26
N ILE A 337 3.56 -3.96 -15.11
CA ILE A 337 4.96 -4.22 -14.77
C ILE A 337 5.70 -5.08 -15.81
N THR A 338 7.00 -4.81 -16.03
CA THR A 338 7.84 -5.44 -17.08
C THR A 338 8.33 -6.87 -16.81
N VAL A 339 7.80 -7.57 -15.81
CA VAL A 339 8.25 -8.91 -15.41
C VAL A 339 7.69 -10.02 -16.32
N GLU A 340 8.52 -11.02 -16.63
CA GLU A 340 8.04 -12.28 -17.19
C GLU A 340 7.38 -13.13 -16.10
N GLY A 341 6.05 -13.23 -16.14
CA GLY A 341 5.27 -14.06 -15.21
C GLY A 341 4.53 -13.24 -14.15
N THR A 342 4.67 -13.61 -12.88
CA THR A 342 3.89 -13.04 -11.77
C THR A 342 4.74 -12.10 -10.92
N SER A 343 4.21 -10.93 -10.59
CA SER A 343 4.84 -9.93 -9.73
C SER A 343 3.85 -9.41 -8.69
N TRP A 344 4.35 -8.96 -7.54
CA TRP A 344 3.57 -8.50 -6.40
C TRP A 344 4.35 -7.44 -5.59
N PRO A 345 3.66 -6.52 -4.88
CA PRO A 345 4.31 -5.51 -4.05
C PRO A 345 4.83 -6.10 -2.73
N ARG A 346 5.80 -5.41 -2.09
CA ARG A 346 6.34 -5.83 -0.78
C ARG A 346 5.21 -6.03 0.24
N GLY A 347 5.16 -7.23 0.82
CA GLY A 347 4.18 -7.60 1.83
C GLY A 347 2.78 -7.96 1.33
N PHE A 348 2.62 -8.19 0.02
CA PHE A 348 1.48 -8.94 -0.48
C PHE A 348 1.52 -10.40 0.04
N PRO A 349 0.39 -11.04 0.40
CA PRO A 349 0.41 -12.39 0.95
C PRO A 349 1.03 -13.45 0.03
N MET A 350 2.07 -14.12 0.52
CA MET A 350 2.92 -15.06 -0.25
C MET A 350 2.13 -16.24 -0.84
N THR A 351 1.10 -16.70 -0.13
CA THR A 351 0.15 -17.74 -0.55
C THR A 351 -0.77 -17.32 -1.69
N GLN A 352 -0.95 -16.01 -1.89
CA GLN A 352 -1.88 -15.45 -2.88
C GLN A 352 -1.17 -14.90 -4.13
N ILE A 353 0.16 -14.88 -4.19
CA ILE A 353 0.92 -14.26 -5.30
C ILE A 353 0.47 -14.80 -6.67
N THR A 354 0.25 -16.12 -6.78
CA THR A 354 -0.16 -16.78 -8.02
C THR A 354 -1.65 -16.65 -8.33
N ASN A 355 -2.48 -16.23 -7.36
CA ASN A 355 -3.93 -16.18 -7.50
C ASN A 355 -4.35 -15.09 -8.52
N PRO A 356 -4.94 -15.45 -9.68
CA PRO A 356 -5.34 -14.47 -10.69
C PRO A 356 -6.52 -13.60 -10.24
N ALA A 357 -7.30 -14.02 -9.24
CA ALA A 357 -8.42 -13.24 -8.74
C ALA A 357 -7.98 -11.97 -7.99
N CYS A 358 -6.82 -12.00 -7.33
CA CYS A 358 -6.27 -10.88 -6.56
C CYS A 358 -5.74 -9.73 -7.43
N ARG A 359 -5.48 -9.97 -8.72
CA ARG A 359 -4.84 -8.99 -9.62
C ARG A 359 -5.78 -7.86 -10.06
N GLY A 360 -7.08 -8.07 -9.85
CA GLY A 360 -8.14 -7.14 -10.23
C GLY A 360 -8.20 -6.82 -11.72
N ARG A 361 -9.11 -5.91 -12.08
CA ARG A 361 -9.27 -5.35 -13.44
C ARG A 361 -9.77 -3.92 -13.34
N ILE A 362 -9.53 -3.10 -14.35
CA ILE A 362 -10.21 -1.79 -14.45
C ILE A 362 -11.67 -2.03 -14.87
N ALA A 363 -12.61 -1.51 -14.07
CA ALA A 363 -14.05 -1.52 -14.36
C ALA A 363 -14.51 -0.22 -15.05
N LEU A 364 -13.84 0.90 -14.75
CA LEU A 364 -14.06 2.20 -15.39
C LEU A 364 -12.69 2.84 -15.62
N GLU A 365 -12.32 3.03 -16.88
CA GLU A 365 -11.11 3.79 -17.26
C GLU A 365 -11.31 5.29 -17.03
N GLY A 366 -10.19 6.03 -16.93
CA GLY A 366 -10.17 7.49 -16.79
C GLY A 366 -11.09 8.20 -17.79
N GLY A 367 -11.75 9.27 -17.35
CA GLY A 367 -12.78 10.00 -18.10
C GLY A 367 -14.18 9.37 -18.06
N ASN A 368 -14.32 8.09 -17.71
CA ASN A 368 -15.63 7.43 -17.51
C ASN A 368 -15.99 7.23 -16.03
N PHE A 369 -15.04 7.46 -15.12
CA PHE A 369 -15.28 7.57 -13.69
C PHE A 369 -15.39 9.05 -13.28
N ARG A 370 -16.00 9.29 -12.12
CA ARG A 370 -16.14 10.65 -11.58
C ARG A 370 -14.82 11.18 -11.03
N ASP A 371 -14.76 12.51 -10.96
CA ASP A 371 -13.80 13.24 -10.14
C ASP A 371 -13.80 12.79 -8.67
N VAL A 372 -12.62 12.73 -8.07
CA VAL A 372 -12.40 12.36 -6.65
C VAL A 372 -11.80 13.53 -5.88
N SER A 373 -12.44 13.98 -4.81
CA SER A 373 -11.93 15.10 -4.03
C SER A 373 -10.75 14.71 -3.13
N LEU A 374 -9.62 15.39 -3.30
CA LEU A 374 -8.39 15.13 -2.54
C LEU A 374 -8.57 15.43 -1.05
N GLU A 375 -9.18 16.56 -0.72
CA GLU A 375 -9.34 17.01 0.67
C GLU A 375 -10.40 16.24 1.47
N ARG A 376 -11.31 15.50 0.79
CA ARG A 376 -12.49 14.87 1.43
C ARG A 376 -12.58 13.37 1.28
N GLU A 377 -12.03 12.81 0.19
CA GLU A 377 -12.21 11.40 -0.13
C GLU A 377 -10.91 10.62 -0.13
N VAL A 378 -9.76 11.29 -0.31
CA VAL A 378 -8.45 10.64 -0.38
C VAL A 378 -7.79 10.69 0.99
N GLY A 379 -7.33 9.53 1.46
CA GLY A 379 -6.41 9.45 2.59
C GLY A 379 -4.96 9.42 2.12
N VAL A 380 -4.67 8.59 1.11
CA VAL A 380 -3.31 8.29 0.65
C VAL A 380 -3.25 8.19 -0.88
N LEU A 381 -2.19 8.75 -1.45
CA LEU A 381 -1.75 8.50 -2.82
C LEU A 381 -0.38 7.82 -2.79
N GLN A 382 -0.28 6.61 -3.33
CA GLN A 382 1.00 5.90 -3.46
C GLN A 382 1.44 6.00 -4.91
N PHE A 383 2.61 6.56 -5.21
CA PHE A 383 3.21 6.36 -6.52
C PHE A 383 3.70 4.91 -6.61
N VAL A 384 3.40 4.20 -7.71
CA VAL A 384 4.32 3.12 -8.10
C VAL A 384 5.64 3.78 -8.50
N ALA A 385 6.80 3.21 -8.17
CA ALA A 385 8.07 3.83 -8.53
C ALA A 385 8.59 3.31 -9.89
N ASP A 386 9.27 4.17 -10.63
CA ASP A 386 9.98 3.79 -11.85
C ASP A 386 11.36 3.18 -11.53
N ASN A 387 11.90 2.43 -12.50
CA ASN A 387 13.21 1.77 -12.50
C ASN A 387 13.45 0.68 -11.43
N ASN A 388 13.16 0.92 -10.15
CA ASN A 388 13.48 -0.02 -9.07
C ASN A 388 12.42 -0.13 -7.94
N PRO A 389 11.13 -0.31 -8.27
CA PRO A 389 10.01 -0.33 -7.33
C PRO A 389 10.13 -1.29 -6.15
N ASP A 390 9.33 -1.00 -5.13
CA ASP A 390 9.32 -1.72 -3.87
C ASP A 390 8.64 -3.10 -3.96
N VAL A 391 9.46 -4.07 -4.32
CA VAL A 391 9.20 -5.50 -4.27
C VAL A 391 10.08 -6.15 -3.22
N ASP A 392 9.54 -7.17 -2.56
CA ASP A 392 10.24 -7.92 -1.51
C ASP A 392 11.47 -8.68 -2.02
N ALA A 393 12.31 -9.11 -1.09
CA ALA A 393 13.54 -9.82 -1.40
C ALA A 393 13.29 -11.17 -2.10
N ILE A 394 12.23 -11.90 -1.74
CA ILE A 394 11.87 -13.16 -2.42
C ILE A 394 11.57 -12.89 -3.90
N HIS A 395 10.76 -11.88 -4.22
CA HIS A 395 10.49 -11.45 -5.59
C HIS A 395 11.79 -11.15 -6.35
N ARG A 396 12.72 -10.39 -5.75
CA ARG A 396 14.01 -10.05 -6.37
C ARG A 396 14.88 -11.28 -6.63
N LEU A 397 14.90 -12.24 -5.70
CA LEU A 397 15.64 -13.49 -5.81
C LEU A 397 15.06 -14.40 -6.92
N VAL A 398 13.73 -14.58 -6.97
CA VAL A 398 13.11 -15.50 -7.96
C VAL A 398 13.04 -14.91 -9.37
N GLN A 399 12.95 -13.57 -9.51
CA GLN A 399 12.94 -12.90 -10.81
C GLN A 399 14.35 -12.64 -11.38
N GLY A 400 15.41 -13.19 -10.76
CA GLY A 400 16.78 -13.06 -11.25
C GLY A 400 17.38 -11.65 -11.09
N LEU A 401 16.73 -10.77 -10.32
CA LEU A 401 17.13 -9.37 -10.09
C LEU A 401 18.20 -9.25 -8.98
N ALA A 402 18.85 -10.37 -8.63
CA ALA A 402 19.87 -10.45 -7.59
C ALA A 402 21.26 -9.91 -8.00
N GLN A 403 21.41 -9.50 -9.26
CA GLN A 403 22.63 -8.95 -9.84
C GLN A 403 22.30 -7.62 -10.54
N PRO A 404 22.73 -6.45 -10.02
CA PRO A 404 22.52 -5.15 -10.68
C PRO A 404 23.18 -5.03 -12.08
N VAL A 405 23.99 -6.01 -12.47
CA VAL A 405 24.88 -5.97 -13.65
C VAL A 405 24.12 -6.10 -14.98
N SER A 406 22.88 -6.62 -14.98
CA SER A 406 21.99 -6.47 -16.13
C SER A 406 21.04 -5.30 -15.87
N GLY A 407 21.18 -4.20 -16.61
CA GLY A 407 20.32 -3.01 -16.55
C GLY A 407 18.89 -3.23 -17.05
N LYS A 408 18.20 -4.22 -16.49
CA LYS A 408 16.77 -4.48 -16.63
C LYS A 408 16.11 -4.12 -15.30
N GLY A 409 15.87 -2.83 -15.10
CA GLY A 409 15.04 -2.35 -14.01
C GLY A 409 13.62 -2.92 -14.07
N LEU A 410 12.93 -2.91 -12.93
CA LEU A 410 11.50 -3.15 -12.90
C LEU A 410 10.80 -1.84 -13.24
N VAL A 411 9.99 -1.84 -14.30
CA VAL A 411 9.34 -0.65 -14.83
C VAL A 411 7.84 -0.92 -14.93
N PHE A 412 7.03 0.06 -14.56
CA PHE A 412 5.58 0.03 -14.80
C PHE A 412 5.25 0.73 -16.11
N LYS A 413 4.34 0.16 -16.90
CA LYS A 413 3.98 0.68 -18.23
C LYS A 413 2.72 1.51 -18.26
N ARG A 414 1.90 1.52 -17.18
CA ARG A 414 0.68 2.34 -17.12
C ARG A 414 1.03 3.81 -16.90
N HIS A 415 1.37 4.45 -18.01
CA HIS A 415 1.52 5.89 -18.14
C HIS A 415 0.79 6.32 -19.42
N THR A 416 0.03 7.42 -19.38
CA THR A 416 -0.86 7.78 -20.50
C THR A 416 -0.21 8.66 -21.56
N LYS A 417 0.96 9.24 -21.28
CA LYS A 417 1.62 10.20 -22.18
C LYS A 417 2.76 9.59 -23.01
N TYR A 418 3.21 8.37 -22.69
CA TYR A 418 4.08 7.55 -23.55
C TYR A 418 3.51 6.13 -23.67
N LYS A 419 3.81 5.44 -24.78
CA LYS A 419 3.24 4.11 -25.06
C LYS A 419 3.85 3.03 -24.17
N ASN A 420 3.13 1.93 -23.96
CA ASN A 420 3.62 0.72 -23.28
C ASN A 420 4.89 0.08 -23.90
N ASN A 421 5.38 0.59 -25.03
CA ASN A 421 6.60 0.19 -25.73
C ASN A 421 7.57 1.36 -25.97
N ALA A 422 7.40 2.47 -25.25
CA ALA A 422 8.33 3.60 -25.27
C ALA A 422 9.72 3.16 -24.79
N SER A 423 10.74 3.75 -25.40
CA SER A 423 12.13 3.60 -24.98
C SER A 423 12.45 4.43 -23.74
N ASP A 424 13.47 4.04 -22.98
CA ASP A 424 13.96 4.78 -21.81
C ASP A 424 14.23 6.26 -22.12
N LYS A 425 14.64 6.56 -23.36
CA LYS A 425 14.83 7.91 -23.87
C LYS A 425 13.52 8.70 -23.95
N GLU A 426 12.43 8.10 -24.44
CA GLU A 426 11.12 8.75 -24.52
C GLU A 426 10.53 8.99 -23.12
N VAL A 427 10.78 8.07 -22.17
CA VAL A 427 10.41 8.24 -20.75
C VAL A 427 11.21 9.38 -20.11
N HIS A 428 12.52 9.44 -20.35
CA HIS A 428 13.38 10.52 -19.85
C HIS A 428 13.03 11.89 -20.47
N GLU A 429 12.73 11.92 -21.77
CA GLU A 429 12.29 13.14 -22.48
C GLU A 429 10.91 13.62 -22.00
N TYR A 430 10.02 12.70 -21.60
CA TYR A 430 8.76 13.06 -20.93
C TYR A 430 9.01 13.87 -19.65
N TYR A 431 9.83 13.37 -18.71
CA TYR A 431 10.08 14.07 -17.45
C TYR A 431 10.67 15.47 -17.66
N ASN A 432 11.66 15.58 -18.55
CA ASN A 432 12.29 16.85 -18.88
C ASN A 432 11.33 17.89 -19.49
N THR A 433 10.17 17.46 -20.04
CA THR A 433 9.23 18.32 -20.77
C THR A 433 7.89 18.57 -20.08
N VAL A 434 7.56 17.88 -18.97
CA VAL A 434 6.32 18.14 -18.22
C VAL A 434 6.42 19.32 -17.27
N SER A 435 5.37 20.14 -17.23
CA SER A 435 5.14 21.13 -16.17
C SER A 435 4.39 20.59 -14.96
N GLU A 436 3.78 19.39 -15.07
CA GLU A 436 3.07 18.74 -13.96
C GLU A 436 2.99 17.21 -14.09
N LEU A 437 2.92 16.54 -12.92
CA LEU A 437 2.70 15.10 -12.83
C LEU A 437 1.28 14.70 -13.25
N SER A 438 1.19 13.52 -13.86
CA SER A 438 -0.04 13.01 -14.45
C SER A 438 -0.83 12.21 -13.43
N THR A 439 -2.07 12.63 -13.14
CA THR A 439 -3.01 11.77 -12.41
C THR A 439 -3.83 10.88 -13.35
N GLN A 440 -3.69 11.08 -14.66
CA GLN A 440 -4.31 10.23 -15.67
C GLN A 440 -3.62 8.86 -15.66
N GLY A 441 -4.42 7.79 -15.56
CA GLY A 441 -3.92 6.44 -15.34
C GLY A 441 -3.84 6.02 -13.87
N SER A 442 -4.10 6.93 -12.92
CA SER A 442 -4.27 6.58 -11.50
C SER A 442 -5.37 5.54 -11.28
N VAL A 443 -5.23 4.73 -10.23
CA VAL A 443 -6.10 3.57 -9.94
C VAL A 443 -6.64 3.65 -8.52
N LEU A 444 -7.95 3.83 -8.40
CA LEU A 444 -8.68 3.80 -7.14
C LEU A 444 -8.81 2.35 -6.63
N VAL A 445 -8.39 2.12 -5.39
CA VAL A 445 -8.50 0.84 -4.70
C VAL A 445 -9.95 0.59 -4.25
N PRO A 446 -10.53 -0.61 -4.47
CA PRO A 446 -11.85 -0.97 -3.94
C PRO A 446 -11.87 -0.96 -2.40
N SER A 447 -12.93 -0.43 -1.78
CA SER A 447 -12.97 -0.27 -0.31
C SER A 447 -12.92 -1.56 0.50
N HIS A 448 -13.45 -2.66 -0.07
CA HIS A 448 -13.42 -3.97 0.55
C HIS A 448 -12.02 -4.61 0.51
N ALA A 449 -11.18 -4.15 -0.41
CA ALA A 449 -9.84 -4.67 -0.63
C ALA A 449 -8.83 -4.05 0.33
N LEU A 450 -7.67 -4.68 0.41
CA LEU A 450 -6.47 -4.27 1.11
C LEU A 450 -5.27 -4.53 0.18
N VAL A 451 -4.40 -3.53 0.06
CA VAL A 451 -3.19 -3.56 -0.78
C VAL A 451 -2.08 -2.88 0.01
N PRO A 452 -0.84 -3.42 0.04
CA PRO A 452 0.22 -2.78 0.79
C PRO A 452 0.64 -1.47 0.09
N TYR A 453 0.90 -0.44 0.87
CA TYR A 453 1.59 0.78 0.44
C TYR A 453 2.72 1.06 1.45
N ASN A 454 3.78 1.73 1.03
CA ASN A 454 5.01 1.84 1.82
C ASN A 454 5.25 3.28 2.31
N ALA A 455 6.40 3.56 2.92
CA ALA A 455 6.80 4.91 3.33
C ALA A 455 7.72 5.57 2.30
N GLN A 456 7.59 5.17 1.03
CA GLN A 456 8.38 5.63 -0.10
C GLN A 456 7.43 6.26 -1.12
N ALA A 457 7.80 7.39 -1.72
CA ALA A 457 7.01 8.08 -2.74
C ALA A 457 5.48 8.16 -2.46
N THR A 458 5.09 8.53 -1.24
CA THR A 458 3.68 8.47 -0.79
C THR A 458 3.18 9.84 -0.35
N VAL A 459 2.01 10.28 -0.83
CA VAL A 459 1.35 11.51 -0.37
C VAL A 459 0.21 11.19 0.59
N HIS A 460 0.34 11.63 1.84
CA HIS A 460 -0.70 11.60 2.86
C HIS A 460 -1.50 12.90 2.88
N MET A 461 -2.83 12.79 2.86
CA MET A 461 -3.75 13.92 2.99
C MET A 461 -4.08 14.17 4.47
N GLN A 462 -4.45 15.41 4.81
CA GLN A 462 -4.69 15.86 6.19
C GLN A 462 -5.55 14.90 7.02
N GLN A 463 -6.65 14.40 6.43
CA GLN A 463 -7.60 13.50 7.09
C GLN A 463 -7.01 12.13 7.45
N ALA A 464 -5.89 11.73 6.84
CA ALA A 464 -5.21 10.46 7.12
C ALA A 464 -3.97 10.60 8.03
N MET A 465 -3.56 11.82 8.39
CA MET A 465 -2.31 12.05 9.11
C MET A 465 -2.27 11.37 10.49
N PHE A 466 -3.41 11.15 11.15
CA PHE A 466 -3.44 10.33 12.37
C PHE A 466 -2.88 8.91 12.20
N ALA A 467 -2.93 8.36 10.98
CA ALA A 467 -2.47 7.00 10.66
C ALA A 467 -1.03 6.94 10.14
N LEU A 468 -0.25 8.01 10.29
CA LEU A 468 1.17 8.06 9.88
C LEU A 468 2.10 7.20 10.74
N PHE A 469 1.74 6.91 12.00
CA PHE A 469 2.63 6.25 12.97
C PHE A 469 3.19 4.92 12.47
N LEU A 470 4.53 4.89 12.34
CA LEU A 470 5.34 3.73 11.98
C LEU A 470 5.70 2.94 13.26
N PRO A 471 5.20 1.69 13.44
CA PRO A 471 5.54 0.84 14.59
C PRO A 471 6.99 0.38 14.54
N PHE A 472 7.70 0.47 15.66
CA PHE A 472 9.16 0.29 15.73
C PHE A 472 9.62 -1.01 16.38
N THR A 473 8.69 -1.82 16.90
CA THR A 473 9.00 -3.14 17.50
C THR A 473 9.18 -4.22 16.43
N VAL A 474 8.81 -3.90 15.18
CA VAL A 474 9.08 -4.66 13.96
C VAL A 474 10.23 -4.04 13.16
N SER A 475 10.75 -4.75 12.15
CA SER A 475 11.80 -4.19 11.28
C SER A 475 11.28 -3.00 10.45
N GLY A 476 12.19 -2.13 10.00
CA GLY A 476 11.82 -1.02 9.12
C GLY A 476 11.13 -1.44 7.82
N ARG A 477 11.49 -2.60 7.25
CA ARG A 477 10.85 -3.15 6.03
C ARG A 477 9.44 -3.71 6.26
N VAL A 478 9.08 -3.95 7.53
CA VAL A 478 7.75 -4.44 7.96
C VAL A 478 6.87 -3.29 8.44
N SER A 479 7.46 -2.32 9.13
CA SER A 479 6.79 -1.20 9.81
C SER A 479 5.81 -0.43 8.92
N ASP A 480 6.28 0.04 7.76
CA ASP A 480 5.49 0.88 6.86
C ASP A 480 4.33 0.14 6.20
N ILE A 481 4.55 -1.14 5.85
CA ILE A 481 3.56 -2.07 5.31
C ILE A 481 2.47 -2.40 6.35
N TRP A 482 2.86 -2.71 7.59
CA TRP A 482 1.91 -2.93 8.70
C TRP A 482 1.07 -1.67 8.96
N ARG A 483 1.70 -0.50 9.09
CA ARG A 483 1.02 0.82 9.15
C ARG A 483 0.04 1.00 8.00
N SER A 484 0.39 0.56 6.79
CA SER A 484 -0.47 0.67 5.59
C SER A 484 -1.78 -0.10 5.69
N TYR A 485 -1.75 -1.33 6.21
CA TYR A 485 -2.94 -2.15 6.37
C TYR A 485 -3.78 -1.67 7.56
N PHE A 486 -3.15 -1.25 8.65
CA PHE A 486 -3.85 -0.71 9.82
C PHE A 486 -4.61 0.58 9.46
N ALA A 487 -3.98 1.46 8.67
CA ALA A 487 -4.59 2.69 8.17
C ALA A 487 -5.83 2.42 7.30
N GLN A 488 -5.73 1.51 6.33
CA GLN A 488 -6.85 1.16 5.43
C GLN A 488 -8.09 0.64 6.17
N VAL A 489 -7.92 -0.09 7.27
CA VAL A 489 -9.05 -0.54 8.10
C VAL A 489 -9.76 0.64 8.77
N LEU A 490 -9.01 1.60 9.30
CA LEU A 490 -9.56 2.80 9.94
C LEU A 490 -10.19 3.75 8.91
N PHE A 491 -9.62 3.84 7.70
CA PHE A 491 -10.13 4.68 6.60
C PHE A 491 -11.58 4.37 6.21
N ARG A 492 -11.99 3.09 6.20
CA ARG A 492 -13.35 2.63 5.89
C ARG A 492 -14.44 3.25 6.79
N ASP A 493 -14.06 3.63 8.00
CA ASP A 493 -14.95 4.15 9.02
C ASP A 493 -14.97 5.70 9.10
N ILE A 494 -14.21 6.42 8.28
CA ILE A 494 -14.16 7.89 8.26
C ILE A 494 -15.32 8.49 7.44
N ASP A 495 -15.99 9.51 7.98
CA ASP A 495 -17.12 10.17 7.34
C ASP A 495 -16.65 11.17 6.28
N THR A 496 -16.90 10.84 5.01
CA THR A 496 -16.52 11.65 3.84
C THR A 496 -17.71 12.40 3.23
N THR A 497 -18.83 12.53 3.95
CA THR A 497 -20.03 13.24 3.48
C THR A 497 -19.85 14.76 3.37
N VAL A 498 -20.63 15.37 2.48
CA VAL A 498 -20.75 16.83 2.37
C VAL A 498 -22.07 17.25 3.00
N ASN A 499 -22.04 18.14 4.00
CA ASN A 499 -23.22 18.61 4.73
C ASN A 499 -24.11 17.49 5.33
N GLY A 500 -23.56 16.29 5.57
CA GLY A 500 -24.30 15.12 6.03
C GLY A 500 -25.08 14.38 4.94
N GLU A 501 -25.00 14.81 3.68
CA GLU A 501 -25.61 14.11 2.54
C GLU A 501 -24.68 13.00 2.01
N CYS A 502 -25.22 11.78 1.93
CA CYS A 502 -24.58 10.66 1.27
C CYS A 502 -24.65 10.82 -0.26
N SER A 503 -23.63 11.46 -0.81
CA SER A 503 -23.19 11.15 -2.18
C SER A 503 -22.77 9.66 -2.26
N GLY A 504 -22.72 9.07 -3.45
CA GLY A 504 -22.12 7.75 -3.72
C GLY A 504 -20.60 7.68 -3.48
N SER A 505 -20.07 8.63 -2.70
CA SER A 505 -18.68 8.81 -2.25
C SER A 505 -18.52 8.65 -0.74
N ASP A 506 -19.60 8.48 0.04
CA ASP A 506 -19.52 8.16 1.47
C ASP A 506 -19.25 6.68 1.69
N VAL A 507 -17.98 6.33 1.65
CA VAL A 507 -17.49 4.94 1.66
C VAL A 507 -16.17 4.80 2.44
N GLY A 508 -15.78 5.83 3.19
CA GLY A 508 -14.48 5.95 3.86
C GLY A 508 -13.40 6.57 2.98
N LEU A 509 -12.27 6.98 3.60
CA LEU A 509 -11.11 7.49 2.86
C LEU A 509 -10.58 6.46 1.87
N ARG A 510 -9.99 6.96 0.78
CA ARG A 510 -9.50 6.20 -0.35
C ARG A 510 -7.99 6.17 -0.41
N LEU A 511 -7.48 5.01 -0.83
CA LEU A 511 -6.14 4.80 -1.33
C LEU A 511 -6.22 4.80 -2.87
N ILE A 512 -5.33 5.55 -3.50
CA ILE A 512 -5.21 5.61 -4.97
C ILE A 512 -3.74 5.39 -5.31
N PHE A 513 -3.47 4.50 -6.26
CA PHE A 513 -2.14 4.36 -6.83
C PHE A 513 -1.98 5.33 -8.01
N LEU A 514 -0.85 6.02 -8.06
CA LEU A 514 -0.48 6.95 -9.14
C LEU A 514 0.49 6.29 -10.12
N PRO A 515 0.58 6.77 -11.38
CA PRO A 515 1.55 6.31 -12.39
C PRO A 515 3.02 6.37 -11.91
N PRO A 516 3.98 5.77 -12.64
CA PRO A 516 5.41 5.72 -12.27
C PRO A 516 6.17 7.06 -12.40
N ASP A 517 5.57 8.17 -11.97
CA ASP A 517 6.14 9.51 -12.11
C ASP A 517 7.29 9.83 -11.11
N ILE A 518 7.64 8.91 -10.18
CA ILE A 518 8.76 9.05 -9.22
C ILE A 518 9.83 7.99 -9.49
N PHE A 519 11.08 8.41 -9.65
CA PHE A 519 12.20 7.52 -9.96
C PHE A 519 12.85 6.98 -8.69
N GLN A 520 13.11 5.66 -8.60
CA GLN A 520 13.80 5.06 -7.46
C GLN A 520 15.24 4.64 -7.81
N GLU A 521 16.22 5.29 -7.16
CA GLU A 521 17.65 4.95 -7.25
C GLU A 521 18.08 4.09 -6.05
N ARG A 522 17.53 2.86 -6.00
CA ARG A 522 17.65 1.97 -4.84
C ARG A 522 19.10 1.77 -4.39
N ASN A 523 19.34 2.04 -3.10
CA ASN A 523 20.61 1.81 -2.41
C ASN A 523 21.08 0.35 -2.49
N ASP A 524 22.40 0.14 -2.36
CA ASP A 524 23.00 -1.21 -2.30
C ASP A 524 22.47 -2.00 -1.10
N HIS A 525 21.89 -3.18 -1.36
CA HIS A 525 21.29 -4.03 -0.33
C HIS A 525 21.72 -5.49 -0.42
N ALA A 526 21.93 -6.10 0.75
CA ALA A 526 22.11 -7.54 0.88
C ALA A 526 20.73 -8.24 0.90
N LEU A 527 20.28 -8.76 -0.24
CA LEU A 527 18.93 -9.34 -0.39
C LEU A 527 18.57 -10.42 0.64
N LEU A 528 19.55 -11.20 1.14
CA LEU A 528 19.28 -12.18 2.20
C LEU A 528 19.00 -11.54 3.56
N ALA A 529 19.60 -10.38 3.86
CA ALA A 529 19.32 -9.60 5.06
C ALA A 529 17.98 -8.85 4.93
N ASP A 530 17.63 -8.38 3.72
CA ASP A 530 16.30 -7.86 3.41
C ASP A 530 15.24 -8.94 3.65
N MET A 531 15.43 -10.14 3.09
CA MET A 531 14.53 -11.29 3.25
C MET A 531 14.35 -11.68 4.73
N GLN A 532 15.42 -11.68 5.52
CA GLN A 532 15.34 -11.92 6.97
C GLN A 532 14.56 -10.79 7.68
N SER A 533 14.77 -9.53 7.27
CA SER A 533 14.06 -8.39 7.85
C SER A 533 12.56 -8.38 7.48
N GLU A 534 12.19 -8.96 6.35
CA GLU A 534 10.82 -9.04 5.82
C GLU A 534 10.05 -10.29 6.31
N GLU A 535 10.64 -11.16 7.13
CA GLU A 535 10.08 -12.47 7.53
C GLU A 535 8.60 -12.43 7.97
N GLN A 536 8.22 -11.43 8.79
CA GLN A 536 6.84 -11.28 9.25
C GLN A 536 5.84 -11.08 8.10
N LEU A 537 6.24 -10.39 7.03
CA LEU A 537 5.38 -10.17 5.87
C LEU A 537 5.05 -11.50 5.19
N TYR A 538 6.07 -12.33 4.97
CA TYR A 538 5.90 -13.63 4.31
C TYR A 538 5.06 -14.61 5.12
N LEU A 539 5.23 -14.61 6.45
CA LEU A 539 4.63 -15.62 7.34
C LEU A 539 3.30 -15.20 7.97
N ARG A 540 2.94 -13.91 7.96
CA ARG A 540 1.81 -13.39 8.75
C ARG A 540 0.82 -12.51 7.97
N ALA A 541 1.13 -12.07 6.74
CA ALA A 541 0.28 -11.12 6.00
C ALA A 541 -1.11 -11.67 5.64
N GLU A 542 -1.25 -12.93 5.19
CA GLU A 542 -2.56 -13.51 4.86
C GLU A 542 -3.51 -13.49 6.07
N VAL A 543 -3.05 -14.06 7.18
CA VAL A 543 -3.80 -14.12 8.45
C VAL A 543 -4.08 -12.73 9.01
N LEU A 544 -3.18 -11.76 8.78
CA LEU A 544 -3.45 -10.36 9.11
C LEU A 544 -4.62 -9.82 8.30
N LEU A 545 -4.66 -10.04 6.99
CA LEU A 545 -5.72 -9.54 6.12
C LEU A 545 -7.07 -10.21 6.42
N GLU A 546 -7.09 -11.51 6.75
CA GLU A 546 -8.28 -12.20 7.27
C GLU A 546 -8.80 -11.51 8.55
N PHE A 547 -7.94 -11.31 9.54
CA PHE A 547 -8.28 -10.63 10.79
C PHE A 547 -8.79 -9.20 10.55
N LEU A 548 -8.07 -8.40 9.75
CA LEU A 548 -8.39 -7.00 9.45
C LEU A 548 -9.67 -6.84 8.59
N SER A 549 -10.01 -7.82 7.75
CA SER A 549 -11.29 -7.86 7.01
C SER A 549 -12.48 -8.19 7.92
N GLY A 550 -12.24 -9.03 8.94
CA GLY A 550 -13.20 -9.35 9.99
C GLY A 550 -13.33 -8.29 11.09
N TRP A 551 -12.30 -7.45 11.29
CA TRP A 551 -12.17 -6.55 12.44
C TRP A 551 -13.33 -5.56 12.57
N LYS A 552 -13.73 -5.34 13.82
CA LYS A 552 -14.77 -4.39 14.23
C LYS A 552 -14.34 -3.73 15.53
N TYR A 553 -14.78 -2.49 15.69
CA TYR A 553 -14.79 -1.85 17.00
C TYR A 553 -16.07 -2.27 17.73
N ASP A 554 -15.93 -3.14 18.73
CA ASP A 554 -17.06 -3.66 19.52
C ASP A 554 -17.36 -2.72 20.71
N ASP A 555 -18.61 -2.26 20.78
CA ASP A 555 -19.11 -1.24 21.71
C ASP A 555 -19.61 -1.79 23.05
N GLU A 556 -19.35 -3.06 23.38
CA GLU A 556 -19.95 -3.71 24.56
C GLU A 556 -19.29 -3.30 25.89
N ALA A 557 -18.28 -2.42 25.85
CA ALA A 557 -17.88 -1.65 27.02
C ALA A 557 -18.87 -0.48 27.21
N GLU A 558 -19.85 -0.70 28.08
CA GLU A 558 -21.02 0.15 28.31
C GLU A 558 -20.71 1.66 28.35
N ASN A 559 -21.51 2.44 27.62
CA ASN A 559 -21.69 3.87 27.90
C ASN A 559 -22.41 3.99 29.26
N GLU A 560 -21.67 3.96 30.38
CA GLU A 560 -22.21 4.19 31.74
C GLU A 560 -22.97 5.54 31.83
N ASP A 561 -22.62 6.49 30.96
CA ASP A 561 -23.17 7.83 30.81
C ASP A 561 -24.26 7.95 29.72
N GLY A 562 -24.60 6.86 29.03
CA GLY A 562 -25.75 6.78 28.11
C GLY A 562 -25.69 7.66 26.85
N ASN A 563 -24.55 8.31 26.57
CA ASN A 563 -24.40 9.22 25.45
C ASN A 563 -24.05 8.46 24.15
N PRO A 564 -24.93 8.42 23.12
CA PRO A 564 -24.61 7.77 21.84
C PRO A 564 -23.51 8.48 21.04
N ASP A 565 -23.21 9.74 21.36
CA ASP A 565 -22.14 10.55 20.77
C ASP A 565 -20.91 10.66 21.72
N GLY A 566 -20.75 9.71 22.64
CA GLY A 566 -19.65 9.66 23.60
C GLY A 566 -18.27 9.42 22.96
N ASN A 567 -17.22 9.94 23.61
CA ASN A 567 -15.82 9.90 23.15
C ASN A 567 -15.26 8.50 22.85
N ALA A 568 -15.86 7.45 23.42
CA ALA A 568 -15.54 6.06 23.11
C ALA A 568 -15.60 5.74 21.61
N TRP A 569 -16.36 6.51 20.83
CA TRP A 569 -16.52 6.33 19.39
C TRP A 569 -15.49 7.09 18.51
N SER A 570 -14.46 7.72 19.11
CA SER A 570 -13.50 8.57 18.39
C SER A 570 -12.44 7.79 17.56
N ILE A 571 -11.82 8.44 16.57
CA ILE A 571 -10.70 7.86 15.80
C ILE A 571 -9.52 7.44 16.70
N PRO A 572 -9.05 8.26 17.67
CA PRO A 572 -8.04 7.84 18.64
C PRO A 572 -8.41 6.56 19.39
N ALA A 573 -9.64 6.44 19.91
CA ALA A 573 -10.09 5.25 20.63
C ALA A 573 -10.08 3.99 19.75
N ARG A 574 -10.37 4.16 18.45
CA ARG A 574 -10.42 3.08 17.46
C ARG A 574 -9.04 2.63 17.01
N MET A 575 -8.11 3.57 16.82
CA MET A 575 -6.70 3.27 16.54
C MET A 575 -6.03 2.60 17.75
N GLU A 576 -6.25 3.12 18.97
CA GLU A 576 -5.80 2.50 20.22
C GLU A 576 -6.27 1.04 20.34
N LYS A 577 -7.58 0.78 20.13
CA LYS A 577 -8.12 -0.59 20.18
C LYS A 577 -7.53 -1.50 19.10
N LEU A 578 -7.33 -0.99 17.88
CA LEU A 578 -6.70 -1.78 16.81
C LEU A 578 -5.27 -2.18 17.18
N TYR A 579 -4.45 -1.24 17.68
CA TYR A 579 -3.08 -1.53 18.12
C TYR A 579 -3.05 -2.49 19.31
N ILE A 580 -3.98 -2.38 20.27
CA ILE A 580 -4.16 -3.37 21.33
C ILE A 580 -4.46 -4.75 20.72
N ASP A 581 -5.42 -4.87 19.80
CA ASP A 581 -5.78 -6.16 19.20
C ASP A 581 -4.64 -6.80 18.40
N LEU A 582 -3.81 -5.99 17.75
CA LEU A 582 -2.62 -6.41 17.00
C LEU A 582 -1.51 -6.89 17.94
N TYR A 583 -1.27 -6.17 19.04
CA TYR A 583 -0.39 -6.59 20.12
C TYR A 583 -0.83 -7.93 20.72
N GLU A 584 -2.11 -8.08 21.04
CA GLU A 584 -2.68 -9.30 21.62
C GLU A 584 -2.54 -10.54 20.71
N ARG A 585 -2.25 -10.34 19.42
CA ARG A 585 -2.08 -11.34 18.36
C ARG A 585 -0.64 -11.42 17.82
N ASP A 586 0.35 -10.90 18.57
CA ASP A 586 1.78 -10.99 18.26
C ASP A 586 2.29 -10.16 17.06
N TYR A 587 1.50 -9.26 16.47
CA TYR A 587 1.96 -8.48 15.30
C TYR A 587 2.92 -7.33 15.64
N ILE A 588 2.82 -6.78 16.85
CA ILE A 588 3.62 -5.67 17.40
C ILE A 588 3.76 -5.88 18.91
N GLU A 589 4.78 -5.28 19.54
CA GLU A 589 5.00 -5.35 21.00
C GLU A 589 4.31 -4.21 21.76
N LYS A 590 4.39 -4.27 23.10
CA LYS A 590 3.64 -3.39 24.02
C LYS A 590 4.06 -1.93 23.88
N GLU A 591 5.32 -1.70 23.51
CA GLU A 591 5.94 -0.41 23.29
C GLU A 591 5.27 0.36 22.13
N ASP A 592 4.83 -0.33 21.07
CA ASP A 592 4.07 0.31 19.98
C ASP A 592 2.66 0.71 20.43
N VAL A 593 2.04 -0.05 21.35
CA VAL A 593 0.73 0.33 21.94
C VAL A 593 0.87 1.57 22.83
N ILE A 594 1.92 1.63 23.65
CA ILE A 594 2.21 2.80 24.49
C ILE A 594 2.57 4.01 23.63
N THR A 595 3.33 3.81 22.55
CA THR A 595 3.77 4.92 21.70
C THR A 595 2.66 5.42 20.78
N VAL A 596 1.75 4.56 20.30
CA VAL A 596 0.56 5.05 19.57
C VAL A 596 -0.38 5.85 20.49
N GLN A 597 -0.46 5.49 21.78
CA GLN A 597 -1.18 6.30 22.77
C GLN A 597 -0.57 7.70 22.90
N GLN A 598 0.76 7.79 22.97
CA GLN A 598 1.48 9.07 23.03
C GLN A 598 1.39 9.86 21.71
N TRP A 599 1.46 9.20 20.56
CA TRP A 599 1.26 9.80 19.23
C TRP A 599 -0.09 10.50 19.13
N LEU A 600 -1.17 9.79 19.46
CA LEU A 600 -2.53 10.32 19.44
C LEU A 600 -2.72 11.47 20.45
N ALA A 601 -2.07 11.39 21.61
CA ALA A 601 -2.08 12.46 22.61
C ALA A 601 -1.30 13.69 22.14
N ALA A 602 -0.14 13.51 21.49
CA ALA A 602 0.68 14.58 20.92
C ALA A 602 -0.08 15.29 19.78
N LEU A 603 -0.71 14.55 18.86
CA LEU A 603 -1.60 15.10 17.84
C LEU A 603 -2.72 15.95 18.43
N HIS A 604 -3.36 15.48 19.51
CA HIS A 604 -4.40 16.26 20.20
C HIS A 604 -3.84 17.51 20.89
N GLU A 605 -2.61 17.48 21.41
CA GLU A 605 -1.94 18.61 22.07
C GLU A 605 -1.51 19.71 21.09
N ILE A 606 -1.07 19.35 19.88
CA ILE A 606 -0.76 20.30 18.79
C ILE A 606 -2.00 20.78 18.02
N GLY A 607 -3.20 20.31 18.38
CA GLY A 607 -4.46 20.76 17.79
C GLY A 607 -4.83 20.13 16.44
N TYR A 608 -4.38 18.89 16.16
CA TYR A 608 -4.82 18.14 14.99
C TYR A 608 -6.33 17.83 15.05
N ASP A 609 -7.06 18.20 14.00
CA ASP A 609 -8.50 17.93 13.87
C ASP A 609 -8.74 16.49 13.38
N PHE A 610 -9.07 15.59 14.31
CA PHE A 610 -9.33 14.19 13.98
C PHE A 610 -10.62 14.05 13.16
N PRO A 611 -10.63 13.27 12.06
CA PRO A 611 -11.81 13.14 11.23
C PRO A 611 -12.95 12.43 11.96
N LYS A 612 -14.18 12.74 11.57
CA LYS A 612 -15.38 12.15 12.17
C LYS A 612 -15.57 10.69 11.72
N VAL A 613 -16.14 9.88 12.60
CA VAL A 613 -16.44 8.47 12.32
C VAL A 613 -17.87 8.32 11.80
N ARG A 614 -18.05 7.49 10.77
CA ARG A 614 -19.35 7.18 10.15
C ARG A 614 -20.33 6.61 11.19
N PRO A 615 -21.62 7.01 11.18
CA PRO A 615 -22.67 6.39 12.00
C PRO A 615 -22.81 4.88 11.77
N LYS A 616 -23.26 4.13 12.79
CA LYS A 616 -23.45 2.65 12.73
C LYS A 616 -24.30 2.22 11.52
N SER A 617 -25.34 2.99 11.21
CA SER A 617 -26.26 2.74 10.09
C SER A 617 -25.61 2.81 8.71
N ARG A 618 -24.54 3.61 8.53
CA ARG A 618 -23.84 3.79 7.24
C ARG A 618 -22.71 2.78 7.01
N ARG A 619 -22.10 2.26 8.08
CA ARG A 619 -21.01 1.26 8.03
C ARG A 619 -21.42 -0.16 7.61
N LEU A 620 -22.73 -0.44 7.56
CA LEU A 620 -23.25 -1.75 7.09
C LEU A 620 -23.12 -1.93 5.57
N ILE A 621 -22.83 -0.87 4.82
CA ILE A 621 -22.61 -0.91 3.37
C ILE A 621 -21.12 -1.16 3.12
N ARG A 622 -20.76 -2.44 3.00
CA ARG A 622 -19.56 -2.86 2.25
C ARG A 622 -19.88 -2.70 0.76
N ASP A 623 -18.96 -2.21 -0.07
CA ASP A 623 -19.21 -1.99 -1.50
C ASP A 623 -19.56 -3.31 -2.21
N VAL A 624 -20.86 -3.60 -2.38
CA VAL A 624 -21.35 -4.83 -3.00
C VAL A 624 -21.34 -4.71 -4.53
N VAL A 625 -20.35 -5.34 -5.16
CA VAL A 625 -20.45 -5.67 -6.59
C VAL A 625 -21.35 -6.90 -6.72
N LEU A 626 -22.57 -6.71 -7.19
CA LEU A 626 -23.52 -7.78 -7.44
C LEU A 626 -23.20 -8.44 -8.80
N MET A 627 -22.20 -9.33 -8.80
CA MET A 627 -21.85 -10.15 -9.97
C MET A 627 -22.94 -11.21 -10.22
N GLY A 628 -23.90 -10.87 -11.05
CA GLY A 628 -24.84 -11.84 -11.61
C GLY A 628 -24.11 -12.74 -12.61
N GLN A 629 -23.83 -13.99 -12.23
CA GLN A 629 -23.39 -14.99 -13.19
C GLN A 629 -24.57 -15.39 -14.07
N PHE A 630 -24.76 -14.67 -15.18
CA PHE A 630 -25.75 -15.03 -16.20
C PHE A 630 -25.27 -16.29 -16.93
N ASN A 631 -25.67 -17.46 -16.42
CA ASN A 631 -25.60 -18.70 -17.16
C ASN A 631 -26.53 -18.59 -18.38
N HIS A 632 -25.96 -18.21 -19.53
CA HIS A 632 -26.65 -18.37 -20.80
C HIS A 632 -26.97 -19.87 -21.00
N PRO A 633 -28.20 -20.25 -21.40
CA PRO A 633 -28.46 -21.61 -21.83
C PRO A 633 -27.56 -21.93 -23.03
N SER A 634 -26.75 -22.97 -22.90
CA SER A 634 -25.98 -23.53 -24.01
C SER A 634 -26.95 -23.94 -25.12
N LEU A 635 -26.94 -23.21 -26.25
CA LEU A 635 -27.63 -23.62 -27.46
C LEU A 635 -26.88 -24.83 -28.05
N ILE A 636 -27.32 -26.03 -27.69
CA ILE A 636 -26.86 -27.25 -28.35
C ILE A 636 -27.47 -27.26 -29.74
N ALA A 637 -26.62 -27.13 -30.77
CA ALA A 637 -27.04 -27.41 -32.13
C ALA A 637 -27.29 -28.92 -32.27
N VAL A 638 -28.53 -29.30 -32.55
CA VAL A 638 -28.91 -30.64 -32.99
C VAL A 638 -29.08 -30.59 -34.51
N ASP A 639 -28.68 -31.65 -35.21
CA ASP A 639 -28.36 -31.63 -36.65
C ASP A 639 -29.46 -31.08 -37.59
N GLU A 640 -28.97 -30.48 -38.68
CA GLU A 640 -29.62 -30.17 -39.96
C GLU A 640 -31.17 -30.19 -40.04
N GLY A 641 -31.84 -29.22 -39.40
CA GLY A 641 -33.22 -28.87 -39.81
C GLY A 641 -34.11 -28.23 -38.75
N MET A 642 -34.02 -26.90 -38.61
CA MET A 642 -34.98 -26.01 -37.91
C MET A 642 -35.86 -26.62 -36.80
N GLN A 643 -35.36 -26.64 -35.56
CA GLN A 643 -36.11 -26.12 -34.41
C GLN A 643 -35.18 -25.81 -33.23
N TYR A 644 -35.24 -24.58 -32.72
CA TYR A 644 -34.59 -24.24 -31.45
C TYR A 644 -35.56 -24.59 -30.31
N GLU A 645 -35.37 -25.73 -29.65
CA GLU A 645 -35.99 -25.92 -28.35
C GLU A 645 -35.30 -25.00 -27.33
N GLN A 646 -36.07 -24.07 -26.75
CA GLN A 646 -35.69 -23.43 -25.50
C GLN A 646 -35.63 -24.53 -24.43
N THR A 647 -34.41 -25.00 -24.14
CA THR A 647 -34.16 -25.69 -22.88
C THR A 647 -34.66 -24.78 -21.76
N LYS A 648 -35.52 -25.32 -20.88
CA LYS A 648 -35.91 -24.63 -19.65
C LYS A 648 -34.67 -24.47 -18.79
N ALA A 649 -33.95 -23.37 -18.99
CA ALA A 649 -32.99 -22.90 -18.01
C ALA A 649 -33.80 -22.47 -16.79
N ASP A 650 -33.68 -23.24 -15.71
CA ASP A 650 -34.01 -22.74 -14.39
C ASP A 650 -33.01 -21.61 -14.08
N LEU A 651 -33.41 -20.39 -14.46
CA LEU A 651 -32.69 -19.16 -14.17
C LEU A 651 -32.54 -19.07 -12.66
N LEU A 652 -31.35 -19.38 -12.18
CA LEU A 652 -31.02 -19.45 -10.77
C LEU A 652 -30.80 -18.01 -10.24
N PHE A 653 -31.90 -17.25 -10.21
CA PHE A 653 -31.94 -15.93 -9.61
C PHE A 653 -31.58 -16.05 -8.14
N TRP A 654 -30.44 -15.48 -7.75
CA TRP A 654 -30.12 -15.22 -6.36
C TRP A 654 -31.17 -14.26 -5.79
N HIS A 655 -32.09 -14.79 -4.99
CA HIS A 655 -33.08 -13.99 -4.28
C HIS A 655 -32.60 -13.80 -2.82
N GLN A 656 -32.34 -12.56 -2.43
CA GLN A 656 -31.91 -12.26 -1.07
C GLN A 656 -33.10 -12.38 -0.10
N LYS A 657 -32.96 -13.17 0.97
CA LYS A 657 -34.03 -13.41 1.96
C LYS A 657 -34.19 -12.30 3.02
N TRP A 658 -33.36 -11.27 2.99
CA TRP A 658 -33.25 -10.26 4.06
C TRP A 658 -33.52 -8.84 3.54
N ARG A 659 -34.24 -8.04 4.33
CA ARG A 659 -34.71 -6.67 3.96
C ARG A 659 -33.60 -5.61 4.02
N GLN A 660 -32.50 -5.78 3.28
CA GLN A 660 -31.54 -4.70 3.06
C GLN A 660 -32.01 -3.80 1.91
N ARG A 661 -31.93 -2.47 2.11
CA ARG A 661 -32.19 -1.47 1.07
C ARG A 661 -30.86 -0.99 0.51
N PHE A 662 -30.58 -1.33 -0.74
CA PHE A 662 -29.46 -0.75 -1.48
C PHE A 662 -29.82 0.68 -1.90
N GLN A 663 -28.89 1.63 -1.71
CA GLN A 663 -29.06 3.00 -2.23
C GLN A 663 -28.72 3.08 -3.73
N ASN A 664 -27.68 2.34 -4.15
CA ASN A 664 -27.25 2.22 -5.54
C ASN A 664 -27.00 0.73 -5.86
N VAL A 665 -27.37 0.30 -7.07
CA VAL A 665 -27.07 -1.04 -7.59
C VAL A 665 -26.45 -0.86 -8.97
N VAL A 666 -25.20 -1.28 -9.14
CA VAL A 666 -24.52 -1.30 -10.43
C VAL A 666 -24.53 -2.73 -10.95
N LEU A 667 -25.25 -2.95 -12.05
CA LEU A 667 -25.26 -4.21 -12.79
C LEU A 667 -24.24 -4.09 -13.92
N ARG A 668 -23.45 -5.14 -14.13
CA ARG A 668 -22.51 -5.27 -15.27
C ARG A 668 -22.62 -6.67 -15.85
N GLY A 669 -22.61 -6.76 -17.17
CA GLY A 669 -22.56 -8.04 -17.88
C GLY A 669 -21.16 -8.65 -17.89
N PRO A 670 -21.00 -9.87 -18.43
CA PRO A 670 -19.69 -10.51 -18.58
C PRO A 670 -18.84 -9.88 -19.70
N PHE A 671 -19.38 -8.95 -20.50
CA PHE A 671 -18.69 -8.33 -21.63
C PHE A 671 -18.40 -6.83 -21.40
N PRO A 672 -17.30 -6.27 -21.97
CA PRO A 672 -16.90 -4.87 -21.74
C PRO A 672 -17.89 -3.79 -22.23
N THR A 673 -18.95 -4.18 -22.93
CA THR A 673 -19.95 -3.30 -23.54
C THR A 673 -21.25 -3.17 -22.73
N ASP A 674 -21.39 -3.91 -21.64
CA ASP A 674 -22.64 -4.08 -20.87
C ASP A 674 -22.69 -3.20 -19.61
#